data_AF-A0A225AQF2-F1
#
_entry.id   AF-A0A225AQF2-F1
#
_cell.length_a   1.000
_cell.length_b   1.000
_cell.length_c   1.000
_cell.angle_alpha   90.00
_cell.angle_beta   90.00
_cell.angle_gamma   90.00
#
_symmetry.space_group_name_H-M   'P 1'
#
loop_
_entity.id
_entity.type
_entity.pdbx_description
1 polymer ?
#
loop_
_entity_poly.entity_id
_entity_poly.type
_entity_poly.pdbx_seq_one_letter_code
_entity_poly.pdbx_strand_id
1 'polypeptide(L)'
;MAEAIDTGFYFTSVRHTDTYPTINPSQQDLHNKYVFITGASKGIGRETALSYAQAGCAGIGIGARTDLSSLIPLLEQAAQSAGKAAPKVKAVTLDVTDEASVAEAAASIAEVFPRVDILINNAGYLEKRAKIAESDPSEWWKSWDVNVKGPYLVTRAFLPQMLERGGEKIIVNLCSIAAHLRSPGGSAYQTSKLAVLRLTEFLDVDHGPDGILTFAIHPGGVLTDMGRRLPLERQPALTESPRLCADSLVFLTRERREWLAGRYVSATWDVEELISKREDIVARDLLKNVVNFRYKRVAIVGAGPSGLAAVRALAQENCFEYIRIFERSDRVGGLWAFDPVPDAFQPRYTEAEMPCAVPEELPCVASPLAERAGLHGSIYEHMDTNAGAATMAFTDRPIPFANSENSEKLFGKDNSSRPRSAIVAYLETLFVPYLHYVSFNTTVEKVDKVGGEWVVTLRRSDIFHRGEKVDYWWQEQFDAVIVASGHHTIPFIPSIQGLEESCAKVPEKFEHSKSWRSAEDCNDKKVIIVGNNVSAADMVDAMYTNVKAPLYVSQRTPNTFFDNAWKLPNVQSVPRVTHITPGDGGVVHFADGSTVTDFDKIIFATGYKLSYPFLPFKAVTPQNRLSGFYQHIFNMEDPSLAVVGQIRAAITFRVFQYQSTAVACFFAGRSKPLPDVSEQYRWERERLAYKGPTELFHEIKPDFVDYYGWLREFAGMSTEQAAGELPPFQEGWLESDLGILFEKSAYWGRVIAAK
;
A
#
# COMPACT_ATOMS: atom_id res chain seq x y z
N MET A 1 7.15 22.04 -5.79
CA MET A 1 6.70 21.79 -7.17
C MET A 1 5.42 20.98 -7.08
N ALA A 2 4.30 21.47 -7.62
CA ALA A 2 3.06 20.72 -7.64
C ALA A 2 3.29 19.42 -8.44
N GLU A 3 2.85 18.29 -7.89
CA GLU A 3 2.96 16.96 -8.51
C GLU A 3 2.58 17.02 -9.99
N ALA A 4 3.44 16.49 -10.84
CA ALA A 4 3.14 16.36 -12.26
C ALA A 4 1.95 15.41 -12.39
N ILE A 5 0.79 15.95 -12.79
CA ILE A 5 -0.35 15.12 -13.18
C ILE A 5 0.15 14.20 -14.28
N ASP A 6 0.08 12.88 -14.07
CA ASP A 6 0.33 11.93 -15.14
C ASP A 6 -0.79 12.06 -16.17
N THR A 7 -0.47 12.73 -17.28
CA THR A 7 -1.39 12.99 -18.39
C THR A 7 -1.25 11.96 -19.50
N GLY A 8 -0.47 10.89 -19.27
CA GLY A 8 -0.03 9.96 -20.30
C GLY A 8 0.97 10.57 -21.29
N PHE A 9 1.47 11.79 -21.05
CA PHE A 9 2.37 12.48 -21.97
C PHE A 9 3.64 11.68 -22.28
N TYR A 10 4.15 10.93 -21.31
CA TYR A 10 5.34 10.07 -21.43
C TYR A 10 5.00 8.57 -21.42
N PHE A 11 3.78 8.20 -21.85
CA PHE A 11 3.37 6.79 -21.88
C PHE A 11 4.26 5.94 -22.80
N THR A 12 4.73 6.53 -23.91
CA THR A 12 5.81 6.02 -24.73
C THR A 12 7.09 6.82 -24.50
N SER A 13 8.23 6.13 -24.49
CA SER A 13 9.57 6.71 -24.35
C SER A 13 9.95 7.58 -25.54
N VAL A 14 9.52 7.20 -26.74
CA VAL A 14 9.70 7.99 -27.97
C VAL A 14 8.44 8.80 -28.25
N ARG A 15 8.63 10.05 -28.68
CA ARG A 15 7.56 10.94 -29.10
C ARG A 15 7.86 11.57 -30.44
N HIS A 16 6.82 11.73 -31.24
CA HIS A 16 6.89 12.28 -32.58
C HIS A 16 6.19 13.62 -32.67
N THR A 17 6.73 14.51 -33.51
CA THR A 17 6.12 15.83 -33.80
C THR A 17 5.60 15.95 -35.22
N ASP A 18 5.89 14.98 -36.09
CA ASP A 18 5.44 14.92 -37.47
C ASP A 18 5.32 13.46 -37.93
N THR A 19 4.85 13.23 -39.16
CA THR A 19 4.78 11.91 -39.78
C THR A 19 6.12 11.17 -39.70
N TYR A 20 6.06 9.88 -39.36
CA TYR A 20 7.18 8.95 -39.35
C TYR A 20 6.83 7.66 -40.12
N PRO A 21 7.81 6.80 -40.47
CA PRO A 21 7.60 5.70 -41.42
C PRO A 21 6.37 4.84 -41.14
N THR A 22 6.18 4.41 -39.89
CA THR A 22 5.14 3.46 -39.51
C THR A 22 3.72 3.98 -39.74
N ILE A 23 3.50 5.29 -39.58
CA ILE A 23 2.18 5.92 -39.77
C ILE A 23 2.01 6.58 -41.16
N ASN A 24 3.02 6.52 -42.03
CA ASN A 24 2.98 7.19 -43.33
C ASN A 24 1.76 6.71 -44.16
N PRO A 25 0.83 7.59 -44.55
CA PRO A 25 -0.44 7.21 -45.17
C PRO A 25 -0.25 6.57 -46.54
N SER A 26 0.77 6.96 -47.31
CA SER A 26 1.05 6.36 -48.63
C SER A 26 1.43 4.88 -48.56
N GLN A 27 1.90 4.41 -47.39
CA GLN A 27 2.24 3.02 -47.13
C GLN A 27 1.07 2.22 -46.53
N GLN A 28 -0.07 2.85 -46.27
CA GLN A 28 -1.27 2.20 -45.74
C GLN A 28 -2.19 1.74 -46.89
N ASP A 29 -3.18 0.92 -46.56
CA ASP A 29 -4.18 0.43 -47.50
C ASP A 29 -5.61 0.48 -46.94
N LEU A 30 -6.42 1.39 -47.49
CA LEU A 30 -7.82 1.61 -47.14
C LEU A 30 -8.77 1.46 -48.35
N HIS A 31 -8.37 0.72 -49.40
CA HIS A 31 -9.07 0.64 -50.71
C HIS A 31 -10.55 0.21 -50.69
N ASN A 32 -11.05 -0.31 -49.56
CA ASN A 32 -12.44 -0.71 -49.39
C ASN A 32 -13.08 -0.06 -48.14
N LYS A 33 -12.59 1.11 -47.71
CA LYS A 33 -13.15 1.82 -46.55
C LYS A 33 -13.82 3.13 -46.94
N TYR A 34 -14.86 3.48 -46.20
CA TYR A 34 -15.60 4.75 -46.33
C TYR A 34 -15.51 5.54 -45.02
N VAL A 35 -14.98 6.76 -45.08
CA VAL A 35 -14.79 7.63 -43.91
C VAL A 35 -15.69 8.85 -43.97
N PHE A 36 -16.22 9.30 -42.84
CA PHE A 36 -16.83 10.62 -42.68
C PHE A 36 -16.07 11.47 -41.66
N ILE A 37 -15.73 12.71 -42.03
CA ILE A 37 -14.89 13.61 -41.23
C ILE A 37 -15.63 14.93 -40.99
N THR A 38 -15.85 15.28 -39.72
CA THR A 38 -16.41 16.58 -39.35
C THR A 38 -15.33 17.66 -39.19
N GLY A 39 -15.66 18.91 -39.49
CA GLY A 39 -14.71 20.03 -39.39
C GLY A 39 -13.56 19.95 -40.41
N ALA A 40 -13.85 19.46 -41.62
CA ALA A 40 -12.84 19.14 -42.63
C ALA A 40 -12.22 20.36 -43.36
N SER A 41 -12.72 21.58 -43.13
CA SER A 41 -12.32 22.74 -43.95
C SER A 41 -10.89 23.23 -43.72
N LYS A 42 -10.29 22.97 -42.56
CA LYS A 42 -8.95 23.48 -42.20
C LYS A 42 -8.28 22.66 -41.10
N GLY A 43 -7.00 22.94 -40.88
CA GLY A 43 -6.20 22.34 -39.80
C GLY A 43 -6.19 20.80 -39.87
N ILE A 44 -6.35 20.16 -38.71
CA ILE A 44 -6.31 18.70 -38.57
C ILE A 44 -7.36 18.00 -39.45
N GLY A 45 -8.58 18.52 -39.55
CA GLY A 45 -9.64 17.89 -40.35
C GLY A 45 -9.33 17.86 -41.85
N ARG A 46 -8.75 18.95 -42.38
CA ARG A 46 -8.30 19.03 -43.77
C ARG A 46 -7.19 18.03 -44.06
N GLU A 47 -6.16 18.01 -43.21
CA GLU A 47 -5.06 17.06 -43.37
C GLU A 47 -5.53 15.61 -43.18
N THR A 48 -6.48 15.36 -42.29
CA THR A 48 -7.10 14.03 -42.13
C THR A 48 -7.74 13.56 -43.45
N ALA A 49 -8.52 14.42 -44.12
CA ALA A 49 -9.10 14.04 -45.41
C ALA A 49 -8.01 13.73 -46.46
N LEU A 50 -6.94 14.54 -46.52
CA LEU A 50 -5.81 14.32 -47.42
C LEU A 50 -5.06 13.01 -47.13
N SER A 51 -4.79 12.69 -45.86
CA SER A 51 -4.11 11.45 -45.47
C SER A 51 -4.94 10.21 -45.80
N TYR A 52 -6.27 10.24 -45.61
CA TYR A 52 -7.15 9.15 -46.03
C TYR A 52 -7.17 8.97 -47.56
N ALA A 53 -7.08 10.05 -48.33
CA ALA A 53 -6.94 9.97 -49.78
C ALA A 53 -5.59 9.34 -50.18
N GLN A 54 -4.49 9.73 -49.54
CA GLN A 54 -3.16 9.15 -49.75
C GLN A 54 -3.09 7.65 -49.40
N ALA A 55 -3.89 7.23 -48.43
CA ALA A 55 -4.03 5.82 -48.04
C ALA A 55 -4.94 5.00 -48.98
N GLY A 56 -5.61 5.66 -49.93
CA GLY A 56 -6.45 5.04 -50.95
C GLY A 56 -7.85 4.70 -50.46
N CYS A 57 -8.43 5.46 -49.53
CA CYS A 57 -9.80 5.26 -49.06
C CYS A 57 -10.82 5.25 -50.23
N ALA A 58 -11.79 4.32 -50.23
CA ALA A 58 -12.75 4.18 -51.33
C ALA A 58 -13.71 5.36 -51.45
N GLY A 59 -14.10 5.94 -50.30
CA GLY A 59 -14.94 7.13 -50.26
C GLY A 59 -14.67 8.00 -49.03
N ILE A 60 -14.68 9.32 -49.25
CA ILE A 60 -14.35 10.31 -48.23
C ILE A 60 -15.47 11.35 -48.16
N GLY A 61 -16.21 11.34 -47.07
CA GLY A 61 -17.23 12.32 -46.74
C GLY A 61 -16.65 13.43 -45.88
N ILE A 62 -16.85 14.67 -46.29
CA ILE A 62 -16.31 15.85 -45.60
C ILE A 62 -17.43 16.82 -45.21
N GLY A 63 -17.52 17.15 -43.93
CA GLY A 63 -18.54 18.05 -43.39
C GLY A 63 -17.94 19.31 -42.77
N ALA A 64 -18.45 20.49 -43.14
CA ALA A 64 -18.12 21.76 -42.49
C ALA A 64 -19.21 22.81 -42.76
N ARG A 65 -19.22 23.90 -41.98
CA ARG A 65 -20.12 25.04 -42.21
C ARG A 65 -19.73 25.93 -43.40
N THR A 66 -18.47 25.83 -43.82
CA THR A 66 -17.92 26.61 -44.94
C THR A 66 -17.93 25.78 -46.21
N ASP A 67 -17.85 26.44 -47.36
CA ASP A 67 -17.67 25.75 -48.65
C ASP A 67 -16.41 24.86 -48.64
N LEU A 68 -16.55 23.66 -49.19
CA LEU A 68 -15.54 22.60 -49.27
C LEU A 68 -15.16 22.26 -50.72
N SER A 69 -15.74 22.96 -51.71
CA SER A 69 -15.52 22.72 -53.14
C SER A 69 -14.03 22.66 -53.53
N SER A 70 -13.20 23.50 -52.93
CA SER A 70 -11.77 23.57 -53.20
C SER A 70 -10.96 22.42 -52.61
N LEU A 71 -11.49 21.66 -51.64
CA LEU A 71 -10.80 20.52 -51.04
C LEU A 71 -10.91 19.27 -51.92
N ILE A 72 -12.03 19.10 -52.64
CA ILE A 72 -12.29 17.92 -53.49
C ILE A 72 -11.13 17.62 -54.47
N PRO A 73 -10.68 18.57 -55.33
CA PRO A 73 -9.58 18.29 -56.26
C PRO A 73 -8.24 18.01 -55.55
N LEU A 74 -8.04 18.53 -54.34
CA LEU A 74 -6.84 18.23 -53.56
C LEU A 74 -6.84 16.79 -53.04
N LEU A 75 -8.00 16.21 -52.72
CA LEU A 75 -8.11 14.81 -52.33
C LEU A 75 -7.78 13.88 -53.51
N GLU A 76 -8.27 14.19 -54.70
CA GLU A 76 -7.94 13.46 -55.93
C GLU A 76 -6.43 13.52 -56.22
N GLN A 77 -5.85 14.71 -56.13
CA GLN A 77 -4.41 14.90 -56.33
C GLN A 77 -3.58 14.15 -55.27
N ALA A 78 -4.03 14.14 -54.01
CA ALA A 78 -3.34 13.46 -52.91
C ALA A 78 -3.34 11.93 -53.12
N ALA A 79 -4.48 11.36 -53.53
CA ALA A 79 -4.57 9.95 -53.89
C ALA A 79 -3.66 9.60 -55.08
N GLN A 80 -3.71 10.41 -56.14
CA GLN A 80 -2.89 10.21 -57.34
C GLN A 80 -1.39 10.27 -57.03
N SER A 81 -0.97 11.24 -56.20
CA SER A 81 0.44 11.40 -55.81
C SER A 81 0.97 10.23 -54.99
N ALA A 82 0.09 9.50 -54.29
CA ALA A 82 0.40 8.28 -53.56
C ALA A 82 0.22 7.00 -54.39
N GLY A 83 -0.10 7.10 -55.69
CA GLY A 83 -0.35 5.95 -56.56
C GLY A 83 -1.63 5.18 -56.23
N LYS A 84 -2.62 5.85 -55.63
CA LYS A 84 -3.91 5.27 -55.25
C LYS A 84 -5.03 5.71 -56.20
N ALA A 85 -6.13 4.95 -56.22
CA ALA A 85 -7.34 5.35 -56.95
C ALA A 85 -7.98 6.59 -56.31
N ALA A 86 -8.57 7.46 -57.13
CA ALA A 86 -9.28 8.63 -56.64
C ALA A 86 -10.50 8.21 -55.78
N PRO A 87 -10.68 8.78 -54.58
CA PRO A 87 -11.79 8.43 -53.70
C PRO A 87 -13.11 9.00 -54.25
N LYS A 88 -14.24 8.35 -53.93
CA LYS A 88 -15.56 8.95 -54.08
C LYS A 88 -15.76 10.02 -53.00
N VAL A 89 -15.73 11.30 -53.37
CA VAL A 89 -15.86 12.41 -52.40
C VAL A 89 -17.29 12.92 -52.31
N LYS A 90 -17.78 13.15 -51.09
CA LYS A 90 -19.06 13.84 -50.82
C LYS A 90 -18.86 14.95 -49.80
N ALA A 91 -18.99 16.20 -50.26
CA ALA A 91 -19.02 17.36 -49.38
C ALA A 91 -20.45 17.65 -48.91
N VAL A 92 -20.59 17.98 -47.63
CA VAL A 92 -21.86 18.37 -47.00
C VAL A 92 -21.69 19.62 -46.15
N THR A 93 -22.67 20.51 -46.20
CA THR A 93 -22.78 21.61 -45.25
C THR A 93 -23.21 21.03 -43.90
N LEU A 94 -22.39 21.25 -42.86
CA LEU A 94 -22.60 20.65 -41.54
C LEU A 94 -22.31 21.65 -40.43
N ASP A 95 -23.34 22.02 -39.67
CA ASP A 95 -23.19 22.53 -38.31
C ASP A 95 -23.45 21.40 -37.30
N VAL A 96 -22.39 20.98 -36.59
CA VAL A 96 -22.47 19.85 -35.65
C VAL A 96 -23.36 20.14 -34.45
N THR A 97 -23.68 21.41 -34.16
CA THR A 97 -24.54 21.78 -33.01
C THR A 97 -26.03 21.82 -33.36
N ASP A 98 -26.38 21.68 -34.64
CA ASP A 98 -27.74 21.70 -35.17
C ASP A 98 -28.19 20.28 -35.59
N GLU A 99 -29.27 19.80 -34.97
CA GLU A 99 -29.76 18.44 -35.20
C GLU A 99 -30.26 18.23 -36.65
N ALA A 100 -30.90 19.23 -37.24
CA ALA A 100 -31.39 19.15 -38.61
C ALA A 100 -30.24 19.07 -39.63
N SER A 101 -29.25 19.96 -39.50
CA SER A 101 -28.04 19.93 -40.33
C SER A 101 -27.30 18.59 -40.24
N VAL A 102 -27.17 18.02 -39.03
CA VAL A 102 -26.54 16.71 -38.83
C VAL A 102 -27.34 15.58 -39.48
N ALA A 103 -28.67 15.57 -39.33
CA ALA A 103 -29.52 14.55 -39.93
C ALA A 103 -29.48 14.59 -41.47
N GLU A 104 -29.52 15.79 -42.06
CA GLU A 104 -29.41 15.98 -43.51
C GLU A 104 -28.05 15.53 -44.04
N ALA A 105 -26.97 15.82 -43.32
CA ALA A 105 -25.64 15.34 -43.66
C ALA A 105 -25.55 13.80 -43.63
N ALA A 106 -26.09 13.17 -42.59
CA ALA A 106 -26.11 11.70 -42.46
C ALA A 106 -26.90 11.04 -43.61
N ALA A 107 -28.07 11.59 -43.96
CA ALA A 107 -28.86 11.13 -45.09
C ALA A 107 -28.11 11.30 -46.43
N SER A 108 -27.53 12.48 -46.67
CA SER A 108 -26.74 12.79 -47.87
C SER A 108 -25.53 11.88 -48.06
N ILE A 109 -24.90 11.44 -46.98
CA ILE A 109 -23.80 10.47 -47.04
C ILE A 109 -24.33 9.07 -47.36
N ALA A 110 -25.45 8.66 -46.74
CA ALA A 110 -26.07 7.35 -46.95
C ALA A 110 -26.58 7.11 -48.37
N GLU A 111 -26.87 8.17 -49.14
CA GLU A 111 -27.21 8.11 -50.58
C GLU A 111 -26.00 7.79 -51.46
N VAL A 112 -24.80 8.19 -51.03
CA VAL A 112 -23.59 8.16 -51.86
C VAL A 112 -22.69 6.99 -51.48
N PHE A 113 -22.58 6.68 -50.19
CA PHE A 113 -21.74 5.61 -49.69
C PHE A 113 -22.54 4.37 -49.34
N PRO A 114 -22.03 3.16 -49.67
CA PRO A 114 -22.71 1.92 -49.32
C PRO A 114 -22.73 1.68 -47.81
N ARG A 115 -21.76 2.22 -47.08
CA ARG A 115 -21.64 2.17 -45.61
C ARG A 115 -20.72 3.29 -45.13
N VAL A 116 -20.63 3.48 -43.81
CA VAL A 116 -19.61 4.30 -43.16
C VAL A 116 -18.80 3.40 -42.26
N ASP A 117 -17.56 3.10 -42.66
CA ASP A 117 -16.64 2.25 -41.89
C ASP A 117 -16.04 3.02 -40.72
N ILE A 118 -15.76 4.31 -40.92
CA ILE A 118 -15.02 5.15 -39.97
C ILE A 118 -15.71 6.51 -39.83
N LEU A 119 -16.06 6.88 -38.61
CA LEU A 119 -16.59 8.19 -38.25
C LEU A 119 -15.57 8.97 -37.42
N ILE A 120 -15.11 10.12 -37.94
CA ILE A 120 -14.14 10.98 -37.26
C ILE A 120 -14.83 12.26 -36.78
N ASN A 121 -15.08 12.34 -35.47
CA ASN A 121 -15.61 13.52 -34.80
C ASN A 121 -14.48 14.51 -34.50
N ASN A 122 -14.08 15.30 -35.50
CA ASN A 122 -12.96 16.25 -35.43
C ASN A 122 -13.36 17.71 -35.16
N ALA A 123 -14.59 18.11 -35.47
CA ALA A 123 -15.05 19.48 -35.20
C ALA A 123 -14.84 19.85 -33.72
N GLY A 124 -14.34 21.06 -33.47
CA GLY A 124 -13.99 21.50 -32.12
C GLY A 124 -13.96 23.01 -31.95
N TYR A 125 -13.99 23.44 -30.70
CA TYR A 125 -13.94 24.84 -30.28
C TYR A 125 -13.11 24.99 -28.99
N LEU A 126 -12.44 26.14 -28.84
CA LEU A 126 -11.66 26.51 -27.66
C LEU A 126 -12.06 27.92 -27.24
N GLU A 127 -12.54 28.12 -26.03
CA GLU A 127 -12.89 29.44 -25.49
C GLU A 127 -11.68 30.36 -25.32
N LYS A 128 -11.95 31.67 -25.22
CA LYS A 128 -10.94 32.60 -24.70
C LYS A 128 -10.75 32.33 -23.20
N ARG A 129 -9.50 32.18 -22.76
CA ARG A 129 -9.21 31.85 -21.36
C ARG A 129 -9.64 32.98 -20.41
N ALA A 130 -10.44 32.63 -19.40
CA ALA A 130 -10.89 33.54 -18.34
C ALA A 130 -11.34 32.73 -17.11
N LYS A 131 -11.14 33.24 -15.89
CA LYS A 131 -11.65 32.56 -14.69
C LYS A 131 -13.18 32.45 -14.78
N ILE A 132 -13.79 31.49 -14.08
CA ILE A 132 -15.23 31.21 -14.19
C ILE A 132 -16.11 32.46 -14.01
N ALA A 133 -15.82 33.30 -13.00
CA ALA A 133 -16.57 34.53 -12.76
C ALA A 133 -16.36 35.63 -13.82
N GLU A 134 -15.29 35.53 -14.60
CA GLU A 134 -14.87 36.51 -15.62
C GLU A 134 -15.16 36.01 -17.05
N SER A 135 -15.52 34.73 -17.21
CA SER A 135 -15.74 34.11 -18.51
C SER A 135 -17.06 34.53 -19.12
N ASP A 136 -17.09 34.69 -20.44
CA ASP A 136 -18.33 34.90 -21.21
C ASP A 136 -19.14 33.59 -21.21
N PRO A 137 -20.34 33.55 -20.61
CA PRO A 137 -21.14 32.33 -20.55
C PRO A 137 -21.47 31.74 -21.93
N SER A 138 -21.63 32.59 -22.96
CA SER A 138 -21.94 32.13 -24.32
C SER A 138 -20.75 31.41 -24.97
N GLU A 139 -19.53 31.93 -24.82
CA GLU A 139 -18.31 31.28 -25.28
C GLU A 139 -18.00 30.01 -24.49
N TRP A 140 -18.29 30.02 -23.19
CA TRP A 140 -18.13 28.86 -22.32
C TRP A 140 -19.03 27.71 -22.78
N TRP A 141 -20.33 27.97 -22.97
CA TRP A 141 -21.28 26.95 -23.44
C TRP A 141 -21.06 26.54 -24.88
N LYS A 142 -20.61 27.45 -25.75
CA LYS A 142 -20.24 27.10 -27.13
C LYS A 142 -19.12 26.06 -27.20
N SER A 143 -18.20 26.04 -26.23
CA SER A 143 -17.20 24.98 -26.13
C SER A 143 -17.83 23.63 -25.85
N TRP A 144 -18.84 23.57 -24.98
CA TRP A 144 -19.63 22.36 -24.72
C TRP A 144 -20.52 21.97 -25.91
N ASP A 145 -21.19 22.92 -26.55
CA ASP A 145 -22.05 22.68 -27.70
C ASP A 145 -21.25 22.05 -28.85
N VAL A 146 -20.09 22.62 -29.18
CA VAL A 146 -19.28 22.10 -30.28
C VAL A 146 -18.54 20.82 -29.88
N ASN A 147 -17.90 20.78 -28.71
CA ASN A 147 -17.02 19.66 -28.33
C ASN A 147 -17.76 18.43 -27.78
N VAL A 148 -18.96 18.59 -27.20
CA VAL A 148 -19.70 17.50 -26.55
C VAL A 148 -21.01 17.21 -27.28
N LYS A 149 -21.89 18.22 -27.41
CA LYS A 149 -23.17 18.06 -28.13
C LYS A 149 -22.93 17.70 -29.60
N GLY A 150 -21.91 18.29 -30.23
CA GLY A 150 -21.52 17.99 -31.61
C GLY A 150 -21.24 16.51 -31.88
N PRO A 151 -20.19 15.91 -31.28
CA PRO A 151 -19.91 14.48 -31.43
C PRO A 151 -21.08 13.58 -31.04
N TYR A 152 -21.86 13.95 -30.01
CA TYR A 152 -23.07 13.22 -29.64
C TYR A 152 -24.11 13.20 -30.77
N LEU A 153 -24.48 14.36 -31.33
CA LEU A 153 -25.48 14.45 -32.39
C LEU A 153 -25.02 13.73 -33.66
N VAL A 154 -23.77 13.94 -34.07
CA VAL A 154 -23.20 13.29 -35.26
C VAL A 154 -23.17 11.78 -35.06
N THR A 155 -22.69 11.30 -33.93
CA THR A 155 -22.69 9.87 -33.63
C THR A 155 -24.10 9.32 -33.64
N ARG A 156 -25.05 9.95 -32.95
CA ARG A 156 -26.45 9.52 -32.92
C ARG A 156 -27.08 9.40 -34.32
N ALA A 157 -26.77 10.32 -35.24
CA ALA A 157 -27.33 10.30 -36.59
C ALA A 157 -26.67 9.27 -37.52
N PHE A 158 -25.37 9.01 -37.36
CA PHE A 158 -24.63 8.05 -38.19
C PHE A 158 -24.68 6.62 -37.63
N LEU A 159 -24.91 6.45 -36.34
CA LEU A 159 -24.86 5.14 -35.67
C LEU A 159 -25.83 4.10 -36.27
N PRO A 160 -27.12 4.42 -36.56
CA PRO A 160 -28.04 3.42 -37.14
C PRO A 160 -27.53 2.83 -38.46
N GLN A 161 -27.06 3.67 -39.39
CA GLN A 161 -26.52 3.19 -40.67
C GLN A 161 -25.20 2.43 -40.51
N MET A 162 -24.37 2.76 -39.51
CA MET A 162 -23.15 1.99 -39.20
C MET A 162 -23.50 0.60 -38.66
N LEU A 163 -24.54 0.48 -37.83
CA LEU A 163 -25.00 -0.80 -37.28
C LEU A 163 -25.63 -1.70 -38.36
N GLU A 164 -26.48 -1.13 -39.22
CA GLU A 164 -27.25 -1.86 -40.23
C GLU A 164 -26.44 -2.28 -41.47
N ARG A 165 -25.48 -1.45 -41.92
CA ARG A 165 -24.81 -1.62 -43.22
C ARG A 165 -23.46 -2.35 -43.15
N GLY A 166 -23.10 -2.89 -41.99
CA GLY A 166 -21.85 -3.62 -41.76
C GLY A 166 -20.59 -2.77 -41.94
N GLY A 167 -19.44 -3.42 -42.10
CA GLY A 167 -18.13 -2.75 -42.24
C GLY A 167 -17.34 -2.68 -40.93
N GLU A 168 -16.40 -1.73 -40.87
CA GLU A 168 -15.44 -1.64 -39.76
C GLU A 168 -16.01 -1.01 -38.50
N LYS A 169 -17.08 -0.22 -38.58
CA LYS A 169 -17.82 0.35 -37.43
C LYS A 169 -16.93 1.09 -36.40
N ILE A 170 -15.95 1.87 -36.86
CA ILE A 170 -14.99 2.58 -35.98
C ILE A 170 -15.44 4.04 -35.78
N ILE A 171 -15.49 4.50 -34.54
CA ILE A 171 -15.77 5.90 -34.18
C ILE A 171 -14.56 6.47 -33.45
N VAL A 172 -14.02 7.59 -33.93
CA VAL A 172 -12.90 8.27 -33.28
C VAL A 172 -13.31 9.68 -32.87
N ASN A 173 -13.18 9.96 -31.58
CA ASN A 173 -13.47 11.28 -31.02
C ASN A 173 -12.18 12.06 -30.79
N LEU A 174 -12.06 13.24 -31.40
CA LEU A 174 -10.92 14.12 -31.15
C LEU A 174 -11.04 14.75 -29.76
N CYS A 175 -10.19 14.27 -28.85
CA CYS A 175 -10.08 14.76 -27.48
C CYS A 175 -8.91 15.77 -27.35
N SER A 176 -8.21 15.77 -26.23
CA SER A 176 -7.05 16.59 -25.94
C SER A 176 -6.39 16.12 -24.65
N ILE A 177 -5.07 16.25 -24.53
CA ILE A 177 -4.37 16.16 -23.24
C ILE A 177 -4.94 17.12 -22.19
N ALA A 178 -5.59 18.21 -22.63
CA ALA A 178 -6.27 19.15 -21.77
C ALA A 178 -7.38 18.52 -20.91
N ALA A 179 -7.91 17.35 -21.31
CA ALA A 179 -8.87 16.57 -20.51
C ALA A 179 -8.29 16.13 -19.16
N HIS A 180 -6.97 15.97 -19.07
CA HIS A 180 -6.26 15.55 -17.85
C HIS A 180 -5.66 16.73 -17.07
N LEU A 181 -5.72 17.95 -17.61
CA LEU A 181 -5.09 19.12 -17.03
C LEU A 181 -6.09 20.01 -16.30
N ARG A 182 -5.61 20.73 -15.28
CA ARG A 182 -6.37 21.78 -14.58
C ARG A 182 -5.55 23.05 -14.59
N SER A 183 -6.04 24.08 -15.26
CA SER A 183 -5.30 25.34 -15.38
C SER A 183 -6.24 26.55 -15.34
N PRO A 184 -5.82 27.66 -14.71
CA PRO A 184 -6.64 28.87 -14.65
C PRO A 184 -7.18 29.28 -16.03
N GLY A 185 -8.47 29.54 -16.03
CA GLY A 185 -9.25 30.01 -17.16
C GLY A 185 -9.45 29.05 -18.33
N GLY A 186 -9.14 27.75 -18.20
CA GLY A 186 -9.44 26.74 -19.22
C GLY A 186 -10.67 25.88 -18.92
N SER A 187 -11.58 26.35 -18.07
CA SER A 187 -12.61 25.49 -17.48
C SER A 187 -13.60 24.94 -18.50
N ALA A 188 -13.90 25.64 -19.60
CA ALA A 188 -14.86 25.14 -20.60
C ALA A 188 -14.22 24.06 -21.49
N TYR A 189 -13.02 24.32 -22.01
CA TYR A 189 -12.31 23.37 -22.86
C TYR A 189 -11.88 22.12 -22.11
N GLN A 190 -11.27 22.27 -20.93
CA GLN A 190 -10.74 21.14 -20.17
C GLN A 190 -11.87 20.20 -19.71
N THR A 191 -12.99 20.75 -19.23
CA THR A 191 -14.14 19.94 -18.83
C THR A 191 -14.86 19.33 -20.02
N SER A 192 -15.04 20.05 -21.14
CA SER A 192 -15.66 19.49 -22.34
C SER A 192 -14.82 18.35 -22.94
N LYS A 193 -13.48 18.44 -22.93
CA LYS A 193 -12.61 17.35 -23.39
C LYS A 193 -12.60 16.16 -22.42
N LEU A 194 -12.70 16.38 -21.11
CA LEU A 194 -12.94 15.30 -20.16
C LEU A 194 -14.28 14.59 -20.42
N ALA A 195 -15.35 15.36 -20.71
CA ALA A 195 -16.65 14.80 -21.07
C ALA A 195 -16.59 13.95 -22.35
N VAL A 196 -15.78 14.34 -23.34
CA VAL A 196 -15.55 13.52 -24.55
C VAL A 196 -14.90 12.17 -24.25
N LEU A 197 -13.97 12.10 -23.29
CA LEU A 197 -13.41 10.81 -22.86
C LEU A 197 -14.51 9.91 -22.30
N ARG A 198 -15.35 10.45 -21.40
CA ARG A 198 -16.46 9.70 -20.82
C ARG A 198 -17.51 9.30 -21.86
N LEU A 199 -17.83 10.18 -22.81
CA LEU A 199 -18.74 9.87 -23.92
C LEU A 199 -18.19 8.72 -24.78
N THR A 200 -16.87 8.70 -25.02
CA THR A 200 -16.20 7.62 -25.75
C THR A 200 -16.33 6.28 -25.01
N GLU A 201 -16.11 6.27 -23.69
CA GLU A 201 -16.30 5.10 -22.85
C GLU A 201 -17.76 4.60 -22.89
N PHE A 202 -18.75 5.49 -22.82
CA PHE A 202 -20.16 5.09 -22.88
C PHE A 202 -20.57 4.52 -24.24
N LEU A 203 -20.02 5.01 -25.36
CA LEU A 203 -20.27 4.41 -26.67
C LEU A 203 -19.77 2.96 -26.73
N ASP A 204 -18.67 2.65 -26.04
CA ASP A 204 -18.14 1.29 -25.92
C ASP A 204 -19.04 0.42 -25.04
N VAL A 205 -19.50 0.96 -23.92
CA VAL A 205 -20.43 0.27 -23.01
C VAL A 205 -21.76 -0.04 -23.69
N ASP A 206 -22.35 0.94 -24.38
CA ASP A 206 -23.69 0.82 -24.97
C ASP A 206 -23.67 -0.02 -26.26
N HIS A 207 -22.67 0.18 -27.12
CA HIS A 207 -22.67 -0.38 -28.49
C HIS A 207 -21.42 -1.19 -28.85
N GLY A 208 -20.47 -1.37 -27.94
CA GLY A 208 -19.38 -2.33 -28.08
C GLY A 208 -19.88 -3.75 -28.36
N PRO A 209 -20.88 -4.26 -27.61
CA PRO A 209 -21.53 -5.54 -27.92
C PRO A 209 -22.19 -5.60 -29.31
N ASP A 210 -22.61 -4.45 -29.86
CA ASP A 210 -23.18 -4.33 -31.21
C ASP A 210 -22.11 -4.21 -32.32
N GLY A 211 -20.83 -4.25 -31.92
CA GLY A 211 -19.65 -4.23 -32.79
C GLY A 211 -19.08 -2.84 -33.07
N ILE A 212 -19.56 -1.77 -32.42
CA ILE A 212 -18.92 -0.45 -32.51
C ILE A 212 -17.57 -0.49 -31.79
N LEU A 213 -16.51 -0.04 -32.48
CA LEU A 213 -15.22 0.19 -31.85
C LEU A 213 -15.02 1.70 -31.70
N THR A 214 -14.82 2.17 -30.47
CA THR A 214 -14.65 3.59 -30.18
C THR A 214 -13.36 3.85 -29.40
N PHE A 215 -12.68 4.95 -29.71
CA PHE A 215 -11.57 5.45 -28.92
C PHE A 215 -11.40 6.97 -29.08
N ALA A 216 -10.75 7.59 -28.12
CA ALA A 216 -10.51 9.03 -28.08
C ALA A 216 -9.04 9.31 -28.36
N ILE A 217 -8.75 10.32 -29.19
CA ILE A 217 -7.37 10.65 -29.53
C ILE A 217 -7.01 12.11 -29.21
N HIS A 218 -5.88 12.31 -28.54
CA HIS A 218 -5.23 13.61 -28.44
C HIS A 218 -4.38 13.88 -29.69
N PRO A 219 -4.65 14.99 -30.41
CA PRO A 219 -3.99 15.27 -31.69
C PRO A 219 -2.54 15.79 -31.60
N GLY A 220 -1.99 16.00 -30.41
CA GLY A 220 -0.77 16.81 -30.23
C GLY A 220 -1.07 18.31 -30.09
N GLY A 221 -0.04 19.10 -29.82
CA GLY A 221 -0.09 20.55 -29.74
C GLY A 221 0.02 21.18 -31.12
N VAL A 222 -1.09 21.27 -31.86
CA VAL A 222 -1.07 21.80 -33.24
C VAL A 222 -1.50 23.27 -33.27
N LEU A 223 -0.67 24.16 -33.84
CA LEU A 223 -0.97 25.60 -34.00
C LEU A 223 -1.98 25.86 -35.15
N THR A 224 -3.21 25.37 -34.98
CA THR A 224 -4.35 25.69 -35.84
C THR A 224 -4.95 27.06 -35.48
N ASP A 225 -5.96 27.52 -36.23
CA ASP A 225 -6.75 28.70 -35.86
C ASP A 225 -7.33 28.61 -34.44
N MET A 226 -7.65 27.41 -33.98
CA MET A 226 -8.06 27.17 -32.60
C MET A 226 -6.90 27.43 -31.64
N GLY A 227 -5.71 26.92 -31.94
CA GLY A 227 -4.49 27.14 -31.16
C GLY A 227 -4.12 28.63 -31.03
N ARG A 228 -4.40 29.44 -32.06
CA ARG A 228 -4.19 30.91 -32.03
C ARG A 228 -5.08 31.66 -31.03
N ARG A 229 -6.13 31.03 -30.49
CA ARG A 229 -6.96 31.62 -29.42
C ARG A 229 -6.31 31.49 -28.03
N LEU A 230 -5.26 30.68 -27.89
CA LEU A 230 -4.46 30.65 -26.67
C LEU A 230 -3.65 31.94 -26.51
N PRO A 231 -3.31 32.33 -25.26
CA PRO A 231 -2.37 33.41 -25.00
C PRO A 231 -1.06 33.24 -25.78
N LEU A 232 -0.49 34.34 -26.26
CA LEU A 232 0.68 34.35 -27.16
C LEU A 232 1.86 33.57 -26.58
N GLU A 233 2.06 33.64 -25.28
CA GLU A 233 3.12 32.94 -24.55
C GLU A 233 2.98 31.41 -24.55
N ARG A 234 1.79 30.87 -24.88
CA ARG A 234 1.55 29.41 -24.95
C ARG A 234 1.62 28.86 -26.36
N GLN A 235 1.51 29.70 -27.39
CA GLN A 235 1.51 29.26 -28.79
C GLN A 235 2.83 28.59 -29.23
N PRO A 236 4.03 29.00 -28.76
CA PRO A 236 5.29 28.34 -29.13
C PRO A 236 5.40 26.87 -28.69
N ALA A 237 4.61 26.45 -27.69
CA ALA A 237 4.58 25.06 -27.23
C ALA A 237 3.74 24.14 -28.14
N LEU A 238 3.07 24.69 -29.16
CA LEU A 238 2.31 23.94 -30.15
C LEU A 238 3.20 23.61 -31.35
N THR A 239 4.06 22.60 -31.18
CA THR A 239 5.12 22.26 -32.14
C THR A 239 4.74 21.14 -33.10
N GLU A 240 3.65 20.40 -32.83
CA GLU A 240 3.26 19.26 -33.65
C GLU A 240 2.62 19.68 -34.98
N SER A 241 3.03 18.99 -36.04
CA SER A 241 2.45 19.08 -37.39
C SER A 241 1.00 18.58 -37.39
N PRO A 242 0.06 19.23 -38.10
CA PRO A 242 -1.29 18.70 -38.25
C PRO A 242 -1.32 17.32 -38.93
N ARG A 243 -0.28 16.97 -39.70
CA ARG A 243 -0.14 15.67 -40.37
C ARG A 243 0.07 14.52 -39.38
N LEU A 244 0.74 14.76 -38.26
CA LEU A 244 0.97 13.73 -37.24
C LEU A 244 -0.34 13.08 -36.78
N CYS A 245 -1.34 13.90 -36.42
CA CYS A 245 -2.65 13.39 -36.01
C CYS A 245 -3.39 12.74 -37.18
N ALA A 246 -3.38 13.37 -38.36
CA ALA A 246 -4.05 12.85 -39.55
C ALA A 246 -3.55 11.46 -39.94
N ASP A 247 -2.23 11.27 -39.95
CA ASP A 247 -1.56 10.02 -40.32
C ASP A 247 -1.73 8.96 -39.23
N SER A 248 -1.70 9.36 -37.95
CA SER A 248 -2.02 8.46 -36.83
C SER A 248 -3.45 7.92 -36.92
N LEU A 249 -4.43 8.76 -37.31
CA LEU A 249 -5.81 8.33 -37.51
C LEU A 249 -5.94 7.28 -38.61
N VAL A 250 -5.22 7.45 -39.74
CA VAL A 250 -5.18 6.44 -40.82
C VAL A 250 -4.61 5.13 -40.27
N PHE A 251 -3.46 5.18 -39.59
CA PHE A 251 -2.83 3.98 -39.02
C PHE A 251 -3.76 3.26 -38.04
N LEU A 252 -4.37 3.99 -37.10
CA LEU A 252 -5.23 3.45 -36.05
C LEU A 252 -6.56 2.87 -36.56
N THR A 253 -7.00 3.25 -37.76
CA THR A 253 -8.28 2.81 -38.34
C THR A 253 -8.13 1.90 -39.57
N ARG A 254 -6.89 1.64 -40.03
CA ARG A 254 -6.60 0.68 -41.12
C ARG A 254 -7.04 -0.75 -40.79
N GLU A 255 -7.16 -1.09 -39.52
CA GLU A 255 -7.61 -2.39 -39.00
C GLU A 255 -8.31 -2.17 -37.65
N ARG A 256 -9.17 -3.12 -37.25
CA ARG A 256 -9.83 -3.07 -35.95
C ARG A 256 -8.84 -3.36 -34.82
N ARG A 257 -8.88 -2.53 -33.79
CA ARG A 257 -8.03 -2.64 -32.60
C ARG A 257 -8.89 -2.73 -31.35
N GLU A 258 -9.50 -3.89 -31.13
CA GLU A 258 -10.43 -4.11 -30.01
C GLU A 258 -9.81 -3.80 -28.63
N TRP A 259 -8.49 -3.99 -28.50
CA TRP A 259 -7.77 -3.69 -27.26
C TRP A 259 -7.68 -2.18 -26.95
N LEU A 260 -8.02 -1.30 -27.90
CA LEU A 260 -8.15 0.15 -27.69
C LEU A 260 -9.60 0.59 -27.40
N ALA A 261 -10.56 -0.33 -27.36
CA ALA A 261 -11.97 -0.02 -27.13
C ALA A 261 -12.16 0.83 -25.84
N GLY A 262 -12.86 1.96 -25.99
CA GLY A 262 -13.15 2.94 -24.95
C GLY A 262 -11.95 3.75 -24.44
N ARG A 263 -10.74 3.59 -25.00
CA ARG A 263 -9.50 4.15 -24.43
C ARG A 263 -9.05 5.48 -25.04
N TYR A 264 -8.23 6.19 -24.29
CA TYR A 264 -7.50 7.38 -24.71
C TYR A 264 -6.17 7.01 -25.38
N VAL A 265 -5.86 7.67 -26.50
CA VAL A 265 -4.61 7.52 -27.25
C VAL A 265 -4.02 8.91 -27.55
N SER A 266 -2.70 9.05 -27.59
CA SER A 266 -2.05 10.26 -28.12
C SER A 266 -1.41 10.01 -29.48
N ALA A 267 -1.65 10.91 -30.44
CA ALA A 267 -0.94 10.92 -31.72
C ALA A 267 0.57 11.21 -31.57
N THR A 268 1.00 11.76 -30.43
CA THR A 268 2.43 12.02 -30.18
C THR A 268 3.20 10.78 -29.73
N TRP A 269 2.50 9.70 -29.39
CA TRP A 269 3.13 8.45 -28.98
C TRP A 269 3.72 7.70 -30.18
N ASP A 270 4.76 6.94 -29.90
CA ASP A 270 5.28 5.95 -30.84
C ASP A 270 4.33 4.75 -30.92
N VAL A 271 3.76 4.49 -32.11
CA VAL A 271 2.73 3.45 -32.25
C VAL A 271 3.31 2.04 -32.11
N GLU A 272 4.59 1.83 -32.38
CA GLU A 272 5.23 0.52 -32.24
C GLU A 272 5.43 0.20 -30.76
N GLU A 273 5.88 1.19 -29.97
CA GLU A 273 5.95 1.09 -28.51
C GLU A 273 4.56 0.96 -27.87
N LEU A 274 3.55 1.66 -28.40
CA LEU A 274 2.17 1.52 -27.93
C LEU A 274 1.66 0.07 -28.15
N ILE A 275 1.93 -0.52 -29.32
CA ILE A 275 1.53 -1.89 -29.64
C ILE A 275 2.27 -2.91 -28.76
N SER A 276 3.56 -2.71 -28.48
CA SER A 276 4.32 -3.63 -27.62
C SER A 276 3.81 -3.68 -26.18
N LYS A 277 3.11 -2.64 -25.73
CA LYS A 277 2.45 -2.55 -24.40
C LYS A 277 1.03 -3.13 -24.38
N ARG A 278 0.53 -3.74 -25.46
CA ARG A 278 -0.87 -4.21 -25.58
C ARG A 278 -1.32 -5.11 -24.42
N GLU A 279 -0.52 -6.11 -24.06
CA GLU A 279 -0.87 -7.09 -23.02
C GLU A 279 -1.06 -6.40 -21.67
N ASP A 280 -0.15 -5.50 -21.30
CA ASP A 280 -0.22 -4.69 -20.09
C ASP A 280 -1.44 -3.75 -20.08
N ILE A 281 -1.73 -3.11 -21.22
CA ILE A 281 -2.87 -2.20 -21.36
C ILE A 281 -4.18 -2.93 -21.09
N VAL A 282 -4.33 -4.15 -21.64
CA VAL A 282 -5.53 -4.96 -21.45
C VAL A 282 -5.59 -5.53 -20.02
N ALA A 283 -4.50 -6.11 -19.52
CA ALA A 283 -4.47 -6.76 -18.21
C ALA A 283 -4.74 -5.79 -17.06
N ARG A 284 -4.31 -4.53 -17.19
CA ARG A 284 -4.41 -3.52 -16.13
C ARG A 284 -5.48 -2.45 -16.40
N ASP A 285 -6.27 -2.64 -17.45
CA ASP A 285 -7.27 -1.69 -17.95
C ASP A 285 -6.77 -0.24 -18.06
N LEU A 286 -5.55 -0.06 -18.58
CA LEU A 286 -4.92 1.25 -18.70
C LEU A 286 -5.66 2.13 -19.73
N LEU A 287 -5.37 3.43 -19.68
CA LEU A 287 -5.82 4.44 -20.65
C LEU A 287 -7.33 4.73 -20.65
N LYS A 288 -8.06 4.30 -19.60
CA LYS A 288 -9.43 4.75 -19.29
C LYS A 288 -9.42 5.70 -18.10
N ASN A 289 -10.44 6.56 -17.99
CA ASN A 289 -10.61 7.43 -16.81
C ASN A 289 -11.27 6.64 -15.67
N VAL A 290 -10.47 5.88 -14.93
CA VAL A 290 -10.87 5.19 -13.71
C VAL A 290 -10.14 5.75 -12.49
N VAL A 291 -10.84 5.86 -11.37
CA VAL A 291 -10.21 6.14 -10.06
C VAL A 291 -9.70 4.79 -9.52
N ASN A 292 -8.40 4.53 -9.66
CA ASN A 292 -7.80 3.28 -9.19
C ASN A 292 -7.20 3.46 -7.80
N PHE A 293 -7.73 2.73 -6.82
CA PHE A 293 -7.05 2.48 -5.54
C PHE A 293 -6.03 1.36 -5.71
N ARG A 294 -4.86 1.46 -5.06
CA ARG A 294 -3.75 0.51 -5.28
C ARG A 294 -4.09 -0.92 -4.86
N TYR A 295 -4.72 -1.06 -3.69
CA TYR A 295 -5.21 -2.32 -3.14
C TYR A 295 -6.62 -2.14 -2.59
N LYS A 296 -7.47 -3.16 -2.64
CA LYS A 296 -8.88 -3.12 -2.22
C LYS A 296 -9.21 -4.07 -1.07
N ARG A 297 -8.56 -5.24 -1.03
CA ARG A 297 -8.72 -6.29 -0.01
C ARG A 297 -7.44 -6.41 0.80
N VAL A 298 -7.52 -6.16 2.10
CA VAL A 298 -6.34 -6.17 3.00
C VAL A 298 -6.54 -7.12 4.18
N ALA A 299 -5.57 -8.01 4.40
CA ALA A 299 -5.51 -8.83 5.60
C ALA A 299 -4.56 -8.22 6.65
N ILE A 300 -4.93 -8.29 7.92
CA ILE A 300 -4.08 -7.96 9.07
C ILE A 300 -3.90 -9.22 9.92
N VAL A 301 -2.65 -9.59 10.19
CA VAL A 301 -2.30 -10.74 11.04
C VAL A 301 -2.01 -10.24 12.45
N GLY A 302 -2.96 -10.44 13.37
CA GLY A 302 -2.88 -10.06 14.79
C GLY A 302 -3.75 -8.85 15.16
N ALA A 303 -4.44 -8.92 16.29
CA ALA A 303 -5.29 -7.86 16.87
C ALA A 303 -4.69 -7.26 18.16
N GLY A 304 -3.35 -7.18 18.21
CA GLY A 304 -2.62 -6.41 19.22
C GLY A 304 -2.63 -4.89 18.95
N PRO A 305 -1.85 -4.09 19.70
CA PRO A 305 -1.76 -2.65 19.49
C PRO A 305 -1.32 -2.24 18.07
N SER A 306 -0.42 -3.01 17.46
CA SER A 306 -0.01 -2.81 16.05
C SER A 306 -1.15 -3.10 15.07
N GLY A 307 -1.95 -4.14 15.31
CA GLY A 307 -3.13 -4.47 14.52
C GLY A 307 -4.24 -3.42 14.65
N LEU A 308 -4.44 -2.89 15.87
CA LEU A 308 -5.35 -1.77 16.14
C LEU A 308 -4.93 -0.53 15.34
N ALA A 309 -3.64 -0.19 15.37
CA ALA A 309 -3.10 0.93 14.61
C ALA A 309 -3.35 0.75 13.10
N ALA A 310 -3.11 -0.46 12.59
CA ALA A 310 -3.31 -0.81 11.18
C ALA A 310 -4.78 -0.68 10.76
N VAL A 311 -5.72 -1.30 11.48
CA VAL A 311 -7.14 -1.21 11.10
C VAL A 311 -7.70 0.20 11.21
N ARG A 312 -7.29 0.96 12.24
CA ARG A 312 -7.68 2.37 12.37
C ARG A 312 -7.22 3.20 11.18
N ALA A 313 -5.96 3.03 10.77
CA ALA A 313 -5.40 3.76 9.63
C ALA A 313 -6.09 3.35 8.32
N LEU A 314 -6.27 2.05 8.06
CA LEU A 314 -6.96 1.57 6.86
C LEU A 314 -8.42 2.07 6.79
N ALA A 315 -9.15 1.99 7.90
CA ALA A 315 -10.55 2.43 7.94
C ALA A 315 -10.70 3.94 7.67
N GLN A 316 -9.72 4.75 8.08
CA GLN A 316 -9.72 6.20 7.82
C GLN A 316 -9.55 6.56 6.34
N GLU A 317 -8.95 5.68 5.54
CA GLU A 317 -8.81 5.90 4.08
C GLU A 317 -10.14 5.81 3.33
N ASN A 318 -11.13 5.10 3.87
CA ASN A 318 -12.46 4.92 3.28
C ASN A 318 -12.47 4.43 1.81
N CYS A 319 -11.44 3.68 1.39
CA CYS A 319 -11.30 3.22 0.01
C CYS A 319 -11.11 1.70 -0.15
N PHE A 320 -10.95 0.97 0.95
CA PHE A 320 -10.80 -0.49 0.91
C PHE A 320 -12.18 -1.16 0.90
N GLU A 321 -12.39 -2.06 -0.05
CA GLU A 321 -13.63 -2.83 -0.17
C GLU A 321 -13.73 -3.90 0.94
N TYR A 322 -12.58 -4.41 1.39
CA TYR A 322 -12.52 -5.51 2.34
C TYR A 322 -11.32 -5.42 3.27
N ILE A 323 -11.56 -5.49 4.57
CA ILE A 323 -10.52 -5.58 5.61
C ILE A 323 -10.84 -6.78 6.50
N ARG A 324 -9.85 -7.64 6.74
CA ARG A 324 -9.97 -8.75 7.71
C ARG A 324 -8.80 -8.76 8.66
N ILE A 325 -9.08 -9.02 9.93
CA ILE A 325 -8.08 -9.21 10.98
C ILE A 325 -8.19 -10.63 11.50
N PHE A 326 -7.06 -11.32 11.58
CA PHE A 326 -7.00 -12.68 12.13
C PHE A 326 -6.30 -12.65 13.47
N GLU A 327 -7.01 -13.05 14.52
CA GLU A 327 -6.51 -13.11 15.89
C GLU A 327 -6.66 -14.55 16.41
N ARG A 328 -5.56 -15.10 16.89
CA ARG A 328 -5.52 -16.47 17.41
C ARG A 328 -6.18 -16.61 18.78
N SER A 329 -6.22 -15.53 19.55
CA SER A 329 -6.91 -15.46 20.84
C SER A 329 -8.42 -15.26 20.66
N ASP A 330 -9.17 -15.45 21.74
CA ASP A 330 -10.61 -15.16 21.83
C ASP A 330 -10.91 -13.65 22.02
N ARG A 331 -9.87 -12.82 22.15
CA ARG A 331 -9.97 -11.39 22.43
C ARG A 331 -8.86 -10.56 21.77
N VAL A 332 -9.09 -9.26 21.71
CA VAL A 332 -8.12 -8.27 21.24
C VAL A 332 -7.13 -7.86 22.34
N GLY A 333 -6.09 -7.10 21.97
CA GLY A 333 -5.15 -6.50 22.91
C GLY A 333 -3.74 -7.12 22.86
N GLY A 334 -3.58 -8.25 22.17
CA GLY A 334 -2.29 -8.92 22.01
C GLY A 334 -1.71 -9.31 23.37
N LEU A 335 -0.44 -8.97 23.62
CA LEU A 335 0.22 -9.30 24.89
C LEU A 335 -0.45 -8.71 26.14
N TRP A 336 -1.22 -7.62 26.00
CA TRP A 336 -1.92 -6.97 27.11
C TRP A 336 -3.12 -7.75 27.62
N ALA A 337 -3.65 -8.65 26.78
CA ALA A 337 -4.57 -9.68 27.21
C ALA A 337 -3.81 -10.68 28.08
N PHE A 338 -4.10 -10.67 29.38
CA PHE A 338 -3.44 -11.54 30.35
C PHE A 338 -3.80 -13.00 30.07
N ASP A 339 -2.78 -13.84 30.02
CA ASP A 339 -2.91 -15.29 29.89
C ASP A 339 -2.46 -15.94 31.20
N PRO A 340 -3.38 -16.52 31.99
CA PRO A 340 -3.03 -17.13 33.27
C PRO A 340 -2.21 -18.41 33.10
N VAL A 341 -2.20 -19.03 31.91
CA VAL A 341 -1.49 -20.29 31.66
C VAL A 341 -0.06 -19.96 31.18
N PRO A 342 0.98 -20.40 31.92
CA PRO A 342 2.35 -20.21 31.49
C PRO A 342 2.82 -21.34 30.54
N ASP A 343 3.70 -21.01 29.61
CA ASP A 343 4.41 -22.01 28.81
C ASP A 343 5.38 -22.81 29.69
N ALA A 344 5.43 -24.13 29.51
CA ALA A 344 6.51 -24.94 30.06
C ALA A 344 7.87 -24.51 29.48
N PHE A 345 8.90 -24.52 30.31
CA PHE A 345 10.25 -24.18 29.85
C PHE A 345 10.76 -25.23 28.87
N GLN A 346 11.29 -24.77 27.74
CA GLN A 346 11.99 -25.61 26.79
C GLN A 346 13.42 -25.07 26.57
N PRO A 347 14.45 -25.93 26.57
CA PRO A 347 15.81 -25.49 26.26
C PRO A 347 15.95 -25.02 24.80
N ARG A 348 15.03 -25.43 23.91
CA ARG A 348 14.93 -24.99 22.52
C ARG A 348 13.46 -24.97 22.06
N TYR A 349 13.04 -23.92 21.38
CA TYR A 349 11.68 -23.75 20.84
C TYR A 349 11.66 -23.94 19.31
N THR A 350 12.01 -25.14 18.82
CA THR A 350 12.16 -25.40 17.37
C THR A 350 10.84 -25.43 16.60
N GLU A 351 9.75 -25.90 17.23
CA GLU A 351 8.43 -26.00 16.59
C GLU A 351 7.82 -24.63 16.27
N ALA A 352 8.11 -23.61 17.09
CA ALA A 352 7.65 -22.25 16.89
C ALA A 352 8.26 -21.58 15.65
N GLU A 353 9.31 -22.15 15.07
CA GLU A 353 10.00 -21.67 13.89
C GLU A 353 9.59 -22.43 12.61
N MET A 354 8.80 -23.51 12.73
CA MET A 354 8.42 -24.36 11.60
C MET A 354 7.01 -24.04 11.05
N PRO A 355 6.82 -24.05 9.72
CA PRO A 355 5.50 -23.97 9.10
C PRO A 355 4.59 -25.11 9.60
N CYS A 356 3.28 -24.85 9.62
CA CYS A 356 2.31 -25.91 9.91
C CYS A 356 2.15 -26.86 8.72
N ALA A 357 1.90 -28.14 8.99
CA ALA A 357 1.34 -29.02 7.98
C ALA A 357 -0.09 -28.55 7.67
N VAL A 358 -0.35 -28.23 6.41
CA VAL A 358 -1.65 -27.78 5.90
C VAL A 358 -2.34 -28.97 5.23
N PRO A 359 -3.64 -29.22 5.46
CA PRO A 359 -4.40 -30.22 4.70
C PRO A 359 -4.36 -29.99 3.18
N GLU A 360 -4.33 -31.07 2.40
CA GLU A 360 -4.19 -30.97 0.93
C GLU A 360 -5.42 -30.33 0.24
N GLU A 361 -6.62 -30.58 0.76
CA GLU A 361 -7.87 -30.05 0.23
C GLU A 361 -8.50 -29.06 1.22
N LEU A 362 -8.86 -27.86 0.74
CA LEU A 362 -9.46 -26.78 1.52
C LEU A 362 -10.72 -26.25 0.81
N PRO A 363 -11.78 -25.84 1.54
CA PRO A 363 -11.90 -25.87 3.00
C PRO A 363 -12.18 -27.27 3.55
N CYS A 364 -11.73 -27.56 4.76
CA CYS A 364 -11.95 -28.86 5.40
C CYS A 364 -12.08 -28.77 6.92
N VAL A 365 -12.59 -29.85 7.51
CA VAL A 365 -12.52 -30.12 8.94
C VAL A 365 -11.46 -31.20 9.16
N ALA A 366 -10.57 -30.99 10.13
CA ALA A 366 -9.50 -31.93 10.47
C ALA A 366 -9.42 -32.15 11.98
N SER A 367 -8.70 -33.20 12.41
CA SER A 367 -8.38 -33.39 13.82
C SER A 367 -7.65 -32.17 14.38
N PRO A 368 -7.95 -31.74 15.61
CA PRO A 368 -7.29 -30.57 16.20
C PRO A 368 -5.78 -30.74 16.24
N LEU A 369 -5.05 -29.70 15.87
CA LEU A 369 -3.62 -29.66 16.10
C LEU A 369 -3.31 -29.39 17.58
N ALA A 370 -2.23 -29.99 18.06
CA ALA A 370 -1.71 -29.68 19.38
C ALA A 370 -1.33 -28.19 19.46
N GLU A 371 -1.58 -27.59 20.62
CA GLU A 371 -1.14 -26.22 20.88
C GLU A 371 0.39 -26.16 20.83
N ARG A 372 0.93 -25.20 20.09
CA ARG A 372 2.38 -25.05 19.92
C ARG A 372 2.97 -24.40 21.16
N ALA A 373 4.05 -24.99 21.66
CA ALA A 373 4.80 -24.41 22.77
C ALA A 373 5.34 -23.01 22.43
N GLY A 374 5.30 -22.10 23.40
CA GLY A 374 5.80 -20.73 23.29
C GLY A 374 4.77 -19.72 22.81
N LEU A 375 3.51 -20.12 22.57
CA LEU A 375 2.49 -19.22 22.05
C LEU A 375 1.67 -18.49 23.13
N HIS A 376 1.74 -18.88 24.40
CA HIS A 376 1.00 -18.22 25.50
C HIS A 376 1.43 -16.77 25.73
N GLY A 377 0.64 -15.99 26.47
CA GLY A 377 0.97 -14.60 26.79
C GLY A 377 2.24 -14.46 27.66
N SER A 378 2.95 -13.33 27.53
CA SER A 378 4.20 -13.06 28.29
C SER A 378 4.04 -12.07 29.45
N ILE A 379 2.83 -11.54 29.66
CA ILE A 379 2.56 -10.53 30.68
C ILE A 379 2.12 -11.20 31.99
N TYR A 380 2.60 -10.66 33.12
CA TYR A 380 2.19 -11.05 34.47
C TYR A 380 1.12 -10.10 35.03
N GLU A 381 0.35 -10.59 36.00
CA GLU A 381 -0.92 -9.98 36.43
C GLU A 381 -0.76 -8.56 36.97
N HIS A 382 0.23 -8.34 37.83
CA HIS A 382 0.48 -7.09 38.54
C HIS A 382 1.47 -6.15 37.82
N MET A 383 1.62 -6.31 36.50
CA MET A 383 2.52 -5.46 35.70
C MET A 383 2.02 -4.01 35.61
N ASP A 384 2.92 -3.07 35.88
CA ASP A 384 2.80 -1.66 35.51
C ASP A 384 3.63 -1.34 34.27
N THR A 385 3.19 -0.37 33.47
CA THR A 385 3.96 0.08 32.30
C THR A 385 5.34 0.61 32.72
N ASN A 386 6.35 0.24 31.94
CA ASN A 386 7.70 0.78 32.02
C ASN A 386 7.94 1.93 31.02
N ALA A 387 6.86 2.40 30.39
CA ALA A 387 6.81 3.56 29.52
C ALA A 387 5.78 4.56 30.08
N GLY A 388 6.06 5.86 29.91
CA GLY A 388 5.16 6.92 30.30
C GLY A 388 3.83 6.88 29.53
N ALA A 389 2.71 6.98 30.25
CA ALA A 389 1.37 6.82 29.68
C ALA A 389 1.06 7.81 28.53
N ALA A 390 1.54 9.05 28.62
CA ALA A 390 1.27 10.09 27.64
C ALA A 390 1.89 9.79 26.26
N THR A 391 3.11 9.25 26.26
CA THR A 391 3.88 8.96 25.04
C THR A 391 3.56 7.61 24.49
N MET A 392 3.34 6.62 25.37
CA MET A 392 2.90 5.27 25.01
C MET A 392 1.56 5.28 24.25
N ALA A 393 0.64 6.20 24.56
CA ALA A 393 -0.69 6.30 23.93
C ALA A 393 -0.66 6.67 22.44
N PHE A 394 -1.74 6.34 21.71
CA PHE A 394 -2.00 6.92 20.39
C PHE A 394 -2.18 8.44 20.50
N THR A 395 -1.70 9.18 19.49
CA THR A 395 -1.60 10.65 19.53
C THR A 395 -2.93 11.36 19.82
N ASP A 396 -4.04 10.79 19.36
CA ASP A 396 -5.39 11.34 19.48
C ASP A 396 -6.23 10.66 20.58
N ARG A 397 -5.68 9.67 21.29
CA ARG A 397 -6.40 8.87 22.29
C ARG A 397 -5.54 8.67 23.54
N PRO A 398 -5.55 9.59 24.51
CA PRO A 398 -4.79 9.40 25.75
C PRO A 398 -5.28 8.16 26.51
N ILE A 399 -4.35 7.45 27.15
CA ILE A 399 -4.69 6.35 28.05
C ILE A 399 -5.35 6.95 29.31
N PRO A 400 -6.53 6.44 29.74
CA PRO A 400 -7.16 6.89 30.96
C PRO A 400 -6.23 6.85 32.17
N PHE A 401 -6.41 7.80 33.09
CA PHE A 401 -5.63 7.85 34.31
C PHE A 401 -5.96 6.66 35.22
N ALA A 402 -4.92 5.92 35.64
CA ALA A 402 -5.01 4.87 36.65
C ALA A 402 -3.58 4.53 37.13
N ASN A 403 -3.28 4.66 38.42
CA ASN A 403 -2.05 4.08 38.99
C ASN A 403 -2.41 2.82 39.79
N SER A 404 -1.48 1.86 39.86
CA SER A 404 -1.63 0.72 40.78
C SER A 404 -1.28 1.17 42.19
N GLU A 405 -1.82 0.49 43.21
CA GLU A 405 -1.44 0.77 44.60
C GLU A 405 0.08 0.63 44.81
N ASN A 406 0.70 -0.35 44.13
CA ASN A 406 2.14 -0.54 44.18
C ASN A 406 2.90 0.64 43.55
N SER A 407 2.51 1.10 42.36
CA SER A 407 3.20 2.21 41.72
C SER A 407 3.02 3.52 42.49
N GLU A 408 1.84 3.75 43.10
CA GLU A 408 1.62 4.88 44.00
C GLU A 408 2.52 4.83 45.23
N LYS A 409 2.69 3.64 45.83
CA LYS A 409 3.56 3.44 46.99
C LYS A 409 5.04 3.71 46.65
N LEU A 410 5.49 3.31 45.47
CA LEU A 410 6.90 3.40 45.08
C LEU A 410 7.29 4.78 44.53
N PHE A 411 6.41 5.36 43.71
CA PHE A 411 6.71 6.56 42.91
C PHE A 411 5.82 7.77 43.24
N GLY A 412 4.80 7.58 44.09
CA GLY A 412 3.83 8.61 44.44
C GLY A 412 2.59 8.57 43.56
N LYS A 413 1.57 9.32 44.00
CA LYS A 413 0.35 9.55 43.22
C LYS A 413 0.66 10.31 41.94
N ASP A 414 -0.16 10.10 40.92
CA ASP A 414 -0.08 10.76 39.63
C ASP A 414 1.18 10.45 38.82
N ASN A 415 1.88 9.35 39.14
CA ASN A 415 3.03 8.91 38.37
C ASN A 415 2.61 8.46 36.95
N SER A 416 3.61 8.39 36.06
CA SER A 416 3.36 8.16 34.64
C SER A 416 3.08 6.70 34.26
N SER A 417 3.17 5.74 35.19
CA SER A 417 2.87 4.32 34.93
C SER A 417 1.36 4.09 34.80
N ARG A 418 0.96 3.00 34.15
CA ARG A 418 -0.41 2.47 34.19
C ARG A 418 -0.39 0.97 34.49
N PRO A 419 -1.34 0.44 35.27
CA PRO A 419 -1.48 -0.99 35.42
C PRO A 419 -1.91 -1.62 34.09
N ARG A 420 -1.46 -2.85 33.83
CA ARG A 420 -1.84 -3.64 32.65
C ARG A 420 -3.36 -3.66 32.42
N SER A 421 -4.16 -3.77 33.47
CA SER A 421 -5.62 -3.77 33.39
C SER A 421 -6.18 -2.50 32.72
N ALA A 422 -5.59 -1.33 32.99
CA ALA A 422 -5.97 -0.08 32.33
C ALA A 422 -5.55 -0.07 30.85
N ILE A 423 -4.39 -0.64 30.52
CA ILE A 423 -3.91 -0.71 29.13
C ILE A 423 -4.79 -1.63 28.28
N VAL A 424 -5.14 -2.83 28.76
CA VAL A 424 -6.00 -3.73 27.99
C VAL A 424 -7.41 -3.15 27.83
N ALA A 425 -7.98 -2.54 28.86
CA ALA A 425 -9.29 -1.88 28.78
C ALA A 425 -9.29 -0.72 27.76
N TYR A 426 -8.20 0.06 27.71
CA TYR A 426 -7.99 1.09 26.71
C TYR A 426 -7.96 0.51 25.29
N LEU A 427 -7.21 -0.57 25.05
CA LEU A 427 -7.11 -1.23 23.75
C LEU A 427 -8.45 -1.84 23.32
N GLU A 428 -9.14 -2.54 24.22
CA GLU A 428 -10.47 -3.12 23.99
C GLU A 428 -11.48 -2.04 23.61
N THR A 429 -11.50 -0.92 24.33
CA THR A 429 -12.37 0.23 24.04
C THR A 429 -12.12 0.78 22.64
N LEU A 430 -10.85 0.93 22.24
CA LEU A 430 -10.51 1.44 20.92
C LEU A 430 -10.79 0.45 19.79
N PHE A 431 -10.86 -0.85 20.08
CA PHE A 431 -11.18 -1.88 19.10
C PHE A 431 -12.67 -2.01 18.81
N VAL A 432 -13.56 -1.57 19.72
CA VAL A 432 -15.03 -1.73 19.59
C VAL A 432 -15.55 -1.40 18.17
N PRO A 433 -15.17 -0.28 17.53
CA PRO A 433 -15.67 0.06 16.18
C PRO A 433 -15.15 -0.84 15.05
N TYR A 434 -14.21 -1.73 15.34
CA TYR A 434 -13.49 -2.57 14.37
C TYR A 434 -13.66 -4.07 14.62
N LEU A 435 -14.41 -4.46 15.66
CA LEU A 435 -14.59 -5.88 16.03
C LEU A 435 -15.22 -6.69 14.90
N HIS A 436 -16.04 -6.09 14.04
CA HIS A 436 -16.64 -6.75 12.88
C HIS A 436 -15.64 -7.14 11.80
N TYR A 437 -14.41 -6.61 11.82
CA TYR A 437 -13.33 -7.05 10.94
C TYR A 437 -12.56 -8.26 11.49
N VAL A 438 -12.72 -8.59 12.78
CA VAL A 438 -11.89 -9.56 13.49
C VAL A 438 -12.47 -10.98 13.39
N SER A 439 -11.62 -11.93 13.07
CA SER A 439 -11.84 -13.36 13.22
C SER A 439 -11.02 -13.88 14.39
N PHE A 440 -11.68 -14.08 15.54
CA PHE A 440 -11.08 -14.66 16.75
C PHE A 440 -10.85 -16.16 16.62
N ASN A 441 -10.05 -16.71 17.54
CA ASN A 441 -9.67 -18.13 17.56
C ASN A 441 -9.16 -18.62 16.20
N THR A 442 -8.55 -17.73 15.41
CA THR A 442 -8.15 -17.99 14.03
C THR A 442 -6.66 -17.71 13.86
N THR A 443 -5.87 -18.75 13.60
CA THR A 443 -4.45 -18.64 13.27
C THR A 443 -4.25 -18.48 11.77
N VAL A 444 -3.22 -17.71 11.40
CA VAL A 444 -2.68 -17.65 10.04
C VAL A 444 -1.55 -18.67 9.96
N GLU A 445 -1.77 -19.75 9.20
CA GLU A 445 -0.83 -20.87 9.12
C GLU A 445 0.11 -20.76 7.91
N LYS A 446 -0.34 -20.09 6.84
CA LYS A 446 0.44 -19.89 5.62
C LYS A 446 -0.03 -18.65 4.84
N VAL A 447 0.91 -17.93 4.22
CA VAL A 447 0.65 -16.81 3.31
C VAL A 447 1.47 -17.03 2.05
N ASP A 448 0.80 -17.27 0.92
CA ASP A 448 1.44 -17.49 -0.38
C ASP A 448 0.99 -16.43 -1.39
N LYS A 449 1.78 -16.23 -2.45
CA LYS A 449 1.38 -15.41 -3.60
C LYS A 449 0.94 -16.32 -4.75
N VAL A 450 -0.31 -16.23 -5.18
CA VAL A 450 -0.88 -17.01 -6.29
C VAL A 450 -1.62 -16.07 -7.24
N GLY A 451 -1.27 -16.10 -8.53
CA GLY A 451 -1.96 -15.27 -9.54
C GLY A 451 -1.87 -13.76 -9.31
N GLY A 452 -0.84 -13.29 -8.58
CA GLY A 452 -0.69 -11.87 -8.23
C GLY A 452 -1.41 -11.45 -6.94
N GLU A 453 -2.10 -12.36 -6.26
CA GLU A 453 -2.82 -12.11 -5.00
C GLU A 453 -2.20 -12.90 -3.84
N TRP A 454 -2.41 -12.43 -2.61
CA TRP A 454 -2.04 -13.15 -1.40
C TRP A 454 -3.13 -14.13 -1.00
N VAL A 455 -2.81 -15.42 -0.98
CA VAL A 455 -3.65 -16.48 -0.44
C VAL A 455 -3.25 -16.73 1.01
N VAL A 456 -4.15 -16.43 1.94
CA VAL A 456 -3.97 -16.61 3.38
C VAL A 456 -4.68 -17.88 3.81
N THR A 457 -3.92 -18.87 4.27
CA THR A 457 -4.45 -20.13 4.82
C THR A 457 -4.70 -19.97 6.32
N LEU A 458 -5.92 -20.27 6.71
CA LEU A 458 -6.48 -19.96 8.01
C LEU A 458 -6.93 -21.24 8.69
N ARG A 459 -6.74 -21.28 10.01
CA ARG A 459 -7.22 -22.38 10.87
C ARG A 459 -7.96 -21.80 12.05
N ARG A 460 -9.18 -22.27 12.28
CA ARG A 460 -9.97 -21.96 13.47
C ARG A 460 -9.98 -23.17 14.39
N SER A 461 -9.48 -22.98 15.60
CA SER A 461 -9.50 -23.99 16.66
C SER A 461 -10.78 -23.91 17.50
N ASP A 462 -10.94 -24.88 18.40
CA ASP A 462 -12.00 -24.90 19.42
C ASP A 462 -13.43 -24.91 18.87
N ILE A 463 -13.61 -25.52 17.71
CA ILE A 463 -14.94 -25.77 17.14
C ILE A 463 -15.37 -27.22 17.40
N PHE A 464 -16.69 -27.42 17.43
CA PHE A 464 -17.30 -28.74 17.56
C PHE A 464 -18.02 -29.13 16.27
N HIS A 465 -17.70 -30.30 15.73
CA HIS A 465 -18.42 -30.89 14.61
C HIS A 465 -18.87 -32.30 14.99
N ARG A 466 -20.19 -32.55 14.92
CA ARG A 466 -20.80 -33.84 15.30
C ARG A 466 -20.42 -34.34 16.71
N GLY A 467 -20.23 -33.41 17.64
CA GLY A 467 -19.88 -33.72 19.04
C GLY A 467 -18.39 -33.90 19.30
N GLU A 468 -17.53 -33.82 18.28
CA GLU A 468 -16.08 -33.92 18.41
C GLU A 468 -15.43 -32.55 18.26
N LYS A 469 -14.37 -32.30 19.03
CA LYS A 469 -13.53 -31.11 18.86
C LYS A 469 -12.69 -31.28 17.59
N VAL A 470 -12.72 -30.29 16.72
CA VAL A 470 -12.05 -30.30 15.41
C VAL A 470 -11.42 -28.94 15.12
N ASP A 471 -10.56 -28.88 14.10
CA ASP A 471 -10.08 -27.63 13.50
C ASP A 471 -10.75 -27.42 12.14
N TYR A 472 -11.16 -26.19 11.84
CA TYR A 472 -11.67 -25.81 10.51
C TYR A 472 -10.63 -24.99 9.75
N TRP A 473 -10.39 -25.39 8.51
CA TRP A 473 -9.36 -24.82 7.66
C TRP A 473 -9.96 -24.26 6.38
N TRP A 474 -9.49 -23.08 5.96
CA TRP A 474 -9.91 -22.45 4.70
C TRP A 474 -8.85 -21.48 4.18
N GLN A 475 -9.12 -20.92 2.99
CA GLN A 475 -8.28 -19.88 2.38
C GLN A 475 -9.10 -18.64 2.05
N GLU A 476 -8.46 -17.47 2.16
CA GLU A 476 -9.00 -16.20 1.71
C GLU A 476 -7.94 -15.46 0.86
N GLN A 477 -8.40 -14.66 -0.11
CA GLN A 477 -7.55 -13.93 -1.05
C GLN A 477 -7.55 -12.43 -0.78
N PHE A 478 -6.37 -11.82 -0.83
CA PHE A 478 -6.15 -10.41 -0.54
C PHE A 478 -5.17 -9.78 -1.53
N ASP A 479 -5.32 -8.48 -1.76
CA ASP A 479 -4.39 -7.72 -2.58
C ASP A 479 -3.12 -7.38 -1.79
N ALA A 480 -3.27 -7.20 -0.46
CA ALA A 480 -2.18 -6.83 0.45
C ALA A 480 -2.34 -7.46 1.85
N VAL A 481 -1.20 -7.62 2.54
CA VAL A 481 -1.12 -8.22 3.89
C VAL A 481 -0.28 -7.34 4.81
N ILE A 482 -0.80 -7.07 6.00
CA ILE A 482 -0.09 -6.41 7.11
C ILE A 482 0.18 -7.44 8.21
N VAL A 483 1.45 -7.71 8.48
CA VAL A 483 1.88 -8.56 9.59
C VAL A 483 2.04 -7.71 10.85
N ALA A 484 1.14 -7.92 11.81
CA ALA A 484 1.08 -7.21 13.10
C ALA A 484 1.12 -8.19 14.28
N SER A 485 1.78 -9.35 14.11
CA SER A 485 1.80 -10.47 15.05
C SER A 485 2.67 -10.26 16.29
N GLY A 486 3.44 -9.17 16.33
CA GLY A 486 4.39 -8.87 17.41
C GLY A 486 5.64 -9.75 17.39
N HIS A 487 6.54 -9.52 18.34
CA HIS A 487 7.87 -10.13 18.39
C HIS A 487 8.37 -10.49 19.80
N HIS A 488 7.46 -10.59 20.78
CA HIS A 488 7.77 -10.99 22.16
C HIS A 488 7.04 -12.29 22.56
N THR A 489 6.90 -13.20 21.59
CA THR A 489 6.18 -14.45 21.80
C THR A 489 7.16 -15.61 22.00
N ILE A 490 8.17 -15.78 21.15
CA ILE A 490 9.06 -16.96 21.23
C ILE A 490 10.26 -16.67 22.14
N PRO A 491 10.49 -17.40 23.25
CA PRO A 491 11.64 -17.18 24.13
C PRO A 491 12.99 -17.32 23.42
N PHE A 492 13.93 -16.44 23.76
CA PHE A 492 15.33 -16.62 23.37
C PHE A 492 16.09 -17.29 24.51
N ILE A 493 16.46 -18.56 24.34
CA ILE A 493 17.30 -19.30 25.28
C ILE A 493 18.73 -19.41 24.71
N PRO A 494 19.76 -18.92 25.42
CA PRO A 494 21.14 -19.04 24.96
C PRO A 494 21.60 -20.51 25.01
N SER A 495 22.50 -20.88 24.09
CA SER A 495 23.15 -22.19 24.14
C SER A 495 24.08 -22.25 25.35
N ILE A 496 23.71 -23.06 26.35
CA ILE A 496 24.48 -23.29 27.57
C ILE A 496 24.74 -24.80 27.66
N GLN A 497 26.01 -25.18 27.81
CA GLN A 497 26.39 -26.58 27.94
C GLN A 497 25.70 -27.21 29.17
N GLY A 498 25.09 -28.38 28.99
CA GLY A 498 24.41 -29.14 30.05
C GLY A 498 23.02 -28.61 30.43
N LEU A 499 22.52 -27.51 29.84
CA LEU A 499 21.18 -26.99 30.10
C LEU A 499 20.08 -27.99 29.72
N GLU A 500 20.18 -28.60 28.55
CA GLU A 500 19.19 -29.56 28.04
C GLU A 500 19.10 -30.80 28.94
N GLU A 501 20.26 -31.37 29.30
CA GLU A 501 20.36 -32.51 30.23
C GLU A 501 19.87 -32.17 31.64
N SER A 502 20.11 -30.95 32.12
CA SER A 502 19.67 -30.51 33.46
C SER A 502 18.17 -30.25 33.49
N CYS A 503 17.63 -29.62 32.45
CA CYS A 503 16.20 -29.38 32.29
C CYS A 503 15.42 -30.69 32.18
N ALA A 504 15.96 -31.71 31.52
CA ALA A 504 15.31 -33.02 31.42
C ALA A 504 15.19 -33.73 32.78
N LYS A 505 16.09 -33.45 33.74
CA LYS A 505 16.09 -34.06 35.07
C LYS A 505 15.20 -33.32 36.08
N VAL A 506 15.27 -31.99 36.10
CA VAL A 506 14.55 -31.13 37.07
C VAL A 506 13.87 -29.97 36.36
N PRO A 507 12.89 -30.23 35.46
CA PRO A 507 12.28 -29.22 34.59
C PRO A 507 11.61 -28.08 35.36
N GLU A 508 11.05 -28.36 36.54
CA GLU A 508 10.36 -27.41 37.40
C GLU A 508 11.24 -26.27 37.93
N LYS A 509 12.56 -26.44 37.89
CA LYS A 509 13.53 -25.41 38.32
C LYS A 509 13.82 -24.38 37.24
N PHE A 510 13.48 -24.64 35.98
CA PHE A 510 13.81 -23.78 34.86
C PHE A 510 12.59 -23.00 34.39
N GLU A 511 12.76 -21.70 34.18
CA GLU A 511 11.70 -20.82 33.73
C GLU A 511 12.27 -19.74 32.79
N HIS A 512 11.47 -19.26 31.84
CA HIS A 512 11.78 -18.05 31.08
C HIS A 512 10.89 -16.91 31.58
N SER A 513 11.36 -15.65 31.49
CA SER A 513 10.60 -14.48 31.96
C SER A 513 9.20 -14.36 31.36
N LYS A 514 9.00 -14.93 30.16
CA LYS A 514 7.70 -15.08 29.49
C LYS A 514 6.69 -15.87 30.33
N SER A 515 7.13 -16.92 31.00
CA SER A 515 6.29 -17.84 31.78
C SER A 515 6.07 -17.36 33.21
N TRP A 516 6.82 -16.34 33.65
CA TRP A 516 6.69 -15.78 34.99
C TRP A 516 5.32 -15.12 35.19
N ARG A 517 4.69 -15.35 36.35
CA ARG A 517 3.35 -14.81 36.69
C ARG A 517 3.33 -14.06 38.01
N SER A 518 4.07 -14.55 39.01
CA SER A 518 4.10 -13.93 40.34
C SER A 518 5.48 -14.06 41.00
N ALA A 519 5.84 -13.06 41.79
CA ALA A 519 6.98 -13.11 42.69
C ALA A 519 6.77 -14.12 43.83
N GLU A 520 5.51 -14.40 44.20
CA GLU A 520 5.15 -15.32 45.28
C GLU A 520 5.67 -16.73 45.03
N ASP A 521 5.74 -17.14 43.76
CA ASP A 521 6.30 -18.43 43.32
C ASP A 521 7.79 -18.58 43.66
N CYS A 522 8.45 -17.48 44.06
CA CYS A 522 9.86 -17.42 44.40
C CYS A 522 10.11 -17.12 45.89
N ASN A 523 9.08 -16.98 46.72
CA ASN A 523 9.23 -16.73 48.15
C ASN A 523 10.06 -17.84 48.83
N ASP A 524 11.01 -17.44 49.67
CA ASP A 524 11.94 -18.31 50.41
C ASP A 524 12.78 -19.28 49.54
N LYS A 525 12.83 -19.08 48.22
CA LYS A 525 13.60 -19.88 47.27
C LYS A 525 14.94 -19.25 46.93
N LYS A 526 15.96 -20.07 46.66
CA LYS A 526 17.26 -19.65 46.13
C LYS A 526 17.15 -19.48 44.61
N VAL A 527 17.14 -18.22 44.15
CA VAL A 527 16.82 -17.86 42.77
C VAL A 527 18.04 -17.32 42.01
N ILE A 528 18.17 -17.71 40.75
CA ILE A 528 19.15 -17.19 39.80
C ILE A 528 18.40 -16.55 38.62
N ILE A 529 18.65 -15.28 38.33
CA ILE A 529 18.15 -14.59 37.14
C ILE A 529 19.27 -14.50 36.11
N VAL A 530 19.04 -14.95 34.88
CA VAL A 530 20.00 -14.85 33.77
C VAL A 530 19.55 -13.75 32.83
N GLY A 531 20.28 -12.62 32.81
CA GLY A 531 19.92 -11.43 32.04
C GLY A 531 19.99 -10.17 32.89
N ASN A 532 20.07 -9.01 32.24
CA ASN A 532 20.27 -7.71 32.92
C ASN A 532 19.61 -6.53 32.20
N ASN A 533 18.46 -6.78 31.57
CA ASN A 533 17.64 -5.74 30.95
C ASN A 533 16.36 -5.53 31.77
N VAL A 534 15.41 -4.75 31.24
CA VAL A 534 14.20 -4.32 31.95
C VAL A 534 13.44 -5.45 32.63
N SER A 535 13.25 -6.61 31.97
CA SER A 535 12.57 -7.76 32.57
C SER A 535 13.30 -8.29 33.81
N ALA A 536 14.64 -8.36 33.77
CA ALA A 536 15.44 -8.78 34.92
C ALA A 536 15.36 -7.76 36.05
N ALA A 537 15.35 -6.45 35.73
CA ALA A 537 15.24 -5.40 36.73
C ALA A 537 13.88 -5.42 37.44
N ASP A 538 12.78 -5.60 36.70
CA ASP A 538 11.43 -5.72 37.27
C ASP A 538 11.31 -6.98 38.15
N MET A 539 11.89 -8.10 37.73
CA MET A 539 11.92 -9.32 38.54
C MET A 539 12.75 -9.16 39.81
N VAL A 540 13.90 -8.49 39.74
CA VAL A 540 14.73 -8.20 40.92
C VAL A 540 13.95 -7.32 41.90
N ASP A 541 13.34 -6.23 41.43
CA ASP A 541 12.52 -5.32 42.24
C ASP A 541 11.37 -6.06 42.95
N ALA A 542 10.73 -7.00 42.25
CA ALA A 542 9.61 -7.77 42.80
C ALA A 542 10.03 -8.84 43.83
N MET A 543 11.29 -9.29 43.82
CA MET A 543 11.71 -10.49 44.55
C MET A 543 12.79 -10.27 45.61
N TYR A 544 13.61 -9.21 45.54
CA TYR A 544 14.83 -9.06 46.35
C TYR A 544 14.60 -9.09 47.89
N THR A 545 13.39 -8.78 48.35
CA THR A 545 13.04 -8.81 49.78
C THR A 545 12.53 -10.16 50.27
N ASN A 546 12.05 -11.03 49.38
CA ASN A 546 11.25 -12.21 49.75
C ASN A 546 11.89 -13.54 49.35
N VAL A 547 12.93 -13.54 48.53
CA VAL A 547 13.70 -14.75 48.17
C VAL A 547 14.74 -15.10 49.23
N LYS A 548 15.20 -16.36 49.23
CA LYS A 548 16.32 -16.79 50.06
C LYS A 548 17.61 -16.13 49.57
N ALA A 549 18.16 -15.25 50.40
CA ALA A 549 19.34 -14.47 50.04
C ALA A 549 20.60 -15.34 49.80
N PRO A 550 21.47 -14.95 48.84
CA PRO A 550 21.30 -13.82 47.92
C PRO A 550 20.48 -14.19 46.67
N LEU A 551 19.80 -13.20 46.10
CA LEU A 551 19.25 -13.25 44.74
C LEU A 551 20.38 -13.09 43.73
N TYR A 552 20.69 -14.14 42.95
CA TYR A 552 21.78 -14.09 41.99
C TYR A 552 21.31 -13.49 40.65
N VAL A 553 22.09 -12.56 40.09
CA VAL A 553 21.80 -11.95 38.78
C VAL A 553 23.02 -12.13 37.87
N SER A 554 22.91 -13.03 36.89
CA SER A 554 23.97 -13.33 35.93
C SER A 554 23.98 -12.32 34.78
N GLN A 555 25.09 -11.59 34.66
CA GLN A 555 25.28 -10.56 33.63
C GLN A 555 26.40 -10.94 32.66
N ARG A 556 26.13 -10.87 31.35
CA ARG A 556 27.16 -11.05 30.31
C ARG A 556 28.07 -9.83 30.19
N THR A 557 27.47 -8.65 30.23
CA THR A 557 28.12 -7.34 30.16
C THR A 557 27.34 -6.43 31.10
N PRO A 558 27.96 -5.67 32.01
CA PRO A 558 27.23 -4.79 32.93
C PRO A 558 26.29 -3.83 32.18
N ASN A 559 25.09 -3.64 32.71
CA ASN A 559 24.12 -2.66 32.19
C ASN A 559 23.94 -1.52 33.19
N THR A 560 24.57 -0.38 32.89
CA THR A 560 24.62 0.79 33.76
C THR A 560 23.28 1.50 33.93
N PHE A 561 22.32 1.30 33.03
CA PHE A 561 21.01 1.94 33.15
C PHE A 561 20.21 1.39 34.34
N PHE A 562 20.38 0.11 34.65
CA PHE A 562 19.69 -0.58 35.76
C PHE A 562 20.61 -0.86 36.95
N ASP A 563 21.74 -0.15 37.04
CA ASP A 563 22.80 -0.40 38.03
C ASP A 563 22.29 -0.44 39.48
N ASN A 564 21.30 0.38 39.81
CA ASN A 564 20.72 0.41 41.15
C ASN A 564 19.93 -0.87 41.46
N ALA A 565 19.22 -1.46 40.50
CA ALA A 565 18.52 -2.73 40.73
C ALA A 565 19.50 -3.84 41.14
N TRP A 566 20.68 -3.87 40.52
CA TRP A 566 21.72 -4.86 40.78
C TRP A 566 22.43 -4.70 42.13
N LYS A 567 22.23 -3.55 42.79
CA LYS A 567 22.84 -3.16 44.08
C LYS A 567 21.84 -3.16 45.23
N LEU A 568 20.59 -3.52 44.99
CA LEU A 568 19.57 -3.64 46.02
C LEU A 568 20.01 -4.64 47.13
N PRO A 569 19.47 -4.52 48.35
CA PRO A 569 19.74 -5.47 49.43
C PRO A 569 19.54 -6.92 48.98
N ASN A 570 20.39 -7.83 49.46
CA ASN A 570 20.34 -9.26 49.15
C ASN A 570 20.59 -9.64 47.66
N VAL A 571 20.84 -8.68 46.77
CA VAL A 571 21.16 -8.97 45.37
C VAL A 571 22.66 -9.16 45.19
N GLN A 572 23.03 -10.23 44.47
CA GLN A 572 24.42 -10.52 44.11
C GLN A 572 24.54 -10.65 42.59
N SER A 573 25.25 -9.70 41.97
CA SER A 573 25.62 -9.83 40.56
C SER A 573 26.73 -10.86 40.38
N VAL A 574 26.54 -11.76 39.41
CA VAL A 574 27.52 -12.78 39.01
C VAL A 574 27.80 -12.69 37.50
N PRO A 575 28.96 -13.16 37.02
CA PRO A 575 29.25 -13.16 35.58
C PRO A 575 28.33 -14.09 34.78
N ARG A 576 28.50 -14.13 33.46
CA ARG A 576 27.75 -15.05 32.59
C ARG A 576 27.84 -16.51 33.07
N VAL A 577 26.72 -17.22 32.98
CA VAL A 577 26.69 -18.69 33.05
C VAL A 577 27.51 -19.28 31.91
N THR A 578 28.35 -20.27 32.22
CA THR A 578 29.18 -20.99 31.24
C THR A 578 28.62 -22.37 30.93
N HIS A 579 28.27 -23.14 31.96
CA HIS A 579 27.68 -24.46 31.85
C HIS A 579 26.86 -24.78 33.10
N ILE A 580 25.97 -25.77 32.99
CA ILE A 580 25.18 -26.33 34.09
C ILE A 580 25.52 -27.80 34.18
N THR A 581 26.05 -28.24 35.32
CA THR A 581 26.35 -29.65 35.55
C THR A 581 25.06 -30.37 35.96
N PRO A 582 24.63 -31.44 35.26
CA PRO A 582 23.39 -32.15 35.59
C PRO A 582 23.50 -32.93 36.91
N GLY A 583 22.50 -32.83 37.77
CA GLY A 583 22.39 -33.57 39.04
C GLY A 583 21.05 -33.30 39.72
N ASP A 584 20.78 -33.91 40.88
CA ASP A 584 19.60 -33.61 41.71
C ASP A 584 19.71 -32.20 42.29
N GLY A 585 19.28 -31.23 41.48
CA GLY A 585 19.33 -29.80 41.78
C GLY A 585 20.32 -28.98 40.95
N GLY A 586 21.20 -29.62 40.17
CA GLY A 586 22.14 -28.97 39.24
C GLY A 586 23.19 -28.05 39.89
N VAL A 587 24.31 -27.83 39.19
CA VAL A 587 25.31 -26.81 39.59
C VAL A 587 25.49 -25.80 38.47
N VAL A 588 25.25 -24.52 38.75
CA VAL A 588 25.43 -23.43 37.78
C VAL A 588 26.84 -22.87 37.94
N HIS A 589 27.61 -22.85 36.85
CA HIS A 589 29.00 -22.39 36.82
C HIS A 589 29.13 -21.06 36.08
N PHE A 590 29.80 -20.08 36.69
CA PHE A 590 29.97 -18.74 36.14
C PHE A 590 31.39 -18.52 35.61
N ALA A 591 31.57 -17.49 34.78
CA ALA A 591 32.83 -17.22 34.08
C ALA A 591 34.03 -16.86 34.97
N ASP A 592 33.80 -16.43 36.22
CA ASP A 592 34.85 -16.20 37.22
C ASP A 592 35.26 -17.46 38.00
N GLY A 593 34.67 -18.61 37.67
CA GLY A 593 34.88 -19.87 38.38
C GLY A 593 33.99 -20.05 39.61
N SER A 594 33.17 -19.06 39.99
CA SER A 594 32.19 -19.21 41.05
C SER A 594 31.07 -20.18 40.64
N THR A 595 30.40 -20.77 41.63
CA THR A 595 29.30 -21.71 41.40
C THR A 595 28.13 -21.45 42.33
N VAL A 596 26.94 -21.83 41.89
CA VAL A 596 25.75 -21.92 42.73
C VAL A 596 25.20 -23.35 42.66
N THR A 597 25.16 -24.00 43.82
CA THR A 597 24.52 -25.31 44.05
C THR A 597 23.14 -25.12 44.66
N ASP A 598 22.31 -26.17 44.66
CA ASP A 598 21.05 -26.25 45.42
C ASP A 598 20.12 -25.05 45.16
N PHE A 599 20.08 -24.58 43.92
CA PHE A 599 19.14 -23.53 43.54
C PHE A 599 17.74 -24.12 43.41
N ASP A 600 16.73 -23.31 43.72
CA ASP A 600 15.33 -23.71 43.62
C ASP A 600 14.73 -23.28 42.28
N LYS A 601 15.21 -22.14 41.73
CA LYS A 601 14.72 -21.63 40.45
C LYS A 601 15.81 -20.87 39.68
N ILE A 602 15.87 -21.10 38.37
CA ILE A 602 16.66 -20.32 37.42
C ILE A 602 15.72 -19.72 36.36
N ILE A 603 15.72 -18.39 36.26
CA ILE A 603 14.83 -17.63 35.38
C ILE A 603 15.64 -16.96 34.27
N PHE A 604 15.37 -17.32 33.03
CA PHE A 604 15.98 -16.72 31.85
C PHE A 604 15.23 -15.46 31.44
N ALA A 605 15.84 -14.30 31.69
CA ALA A 605 15.38 -12.98 31.29
C ALA A 605 16.14 -12.52 30.02
N THR A 606 16.21 -13.40 29.03
CA THR A 606 17.12 -13.31 27.87
C THR A 606 16.49 -12.76 26.60
N GLY A 607 15.21 -12.40 26.64
CA GLY A 607 14.49 -11.78 25.53
C GLY A 607 13.83 -12.80 24.61
N TYR A 608 13.65 -12.45 23.34
CA TYR A 608 12.79 -13.19 22.42
C TYR A 608 13.43 -13.37 21.04
N LYS A 609 12.99 -14.43 20.35
CA LYS A 609 13.25 -14.65 18.94
C LYS A 609 12.10 -14.09 18.08
N LEU A 610 12.46 -13.52 16.93
CA LEU A 610 11.51 -13.21 15.87
C LEU A 610 11.04 -14.51 15.23
N SER A 611 9.75 -14.62 14.93
CA SER A 611 9.19 -15.78 14.25
C SER A 611 8.05 -15.37 13.32
N TYR A 612 8.15 -15.78 12.05
CA TYR A 612 7.15 -15.56 11.01
C TYR A 612 7.00 -16.83 10.16
N PRO A 613 6.59 -17.96 10.77
CA PRO A 613 6.66 -19.28 10.13
C PRO A 613 5.63 -19.45 9.00
N PHE A 614 4.67 -18.54 8.90
CA PHE A 614 3.64 -18.51 7.87
C PHE A 614 4.06 -17.76 6.60
N LEU A 615 5.19 -17.05 6.60
CA LEU A 615 5.67 -16.34 5.41
C LEU A 615 6.30 -17.33 4.40
N PRO A 616 6.22 -17.06 3.08
CA PRO A 616 6.66 -18.00 2.06
C PRO A 616 8.19 -18.02 1.88
N PHE A 617 8.92 -17.25 2.69
CA PHE A 617 10.37 -17.14 2.68
C PHE A 617 10.91 -17.01 4.11
N LYS A 618 12.20 -17.31 4.27
CA LYS A 618 12.88 -17.19 5.57
C LYS A 618 13.18 -15.72 5.89
N ALA A 619 12.24 -15.05 6.55
CA ALA A 619 12.33 -13.63 6.86
C ALA A 619 13.34 -13.30 7.99
N VAL A 620 13.61 -14.26 8.89
CA VAL A 620 14.46 -14.05 10.08
C VAL A 620 15.86 -14.62 9.87
N THR A 621 16.89 -13.81 10.08
CA THR A 621 18.30 -14.24 10.01
C THR A 621 18.71 -15.03 11.26
N PRO A 622 19.81 -15.81 11.23
CA PRO A 622 20.34 -16.48 12.42
C PRO A 622 20.70 -15.52 13.58
N GLN A 623 20.91 -14.24 13.28
CA GLN A 623 21.19 -13.17 14.25
C GLN A 623 19.93 -12.45 14.72
N ASN A 624 18.75 -13.05 14.54
CA ASN A 624 17.47 -12.54 15.04
C ASN A 624 17.04 -11.18 14.43
N ARG A 625 17.36 -10.95 13.15
CA ARG A 625 16.99 -9.76 12.38
C ARG A 625 15.93 -10.10 11.35
N LEU A 626 14.93 -9.22 11.17
CA LEU A 626 14.03 -9.28 10.02
C LEU A 626 14.74 -8.68 8.80
N SER A 627 14.97 -9.48 7.76
CA SER A 627 15.67 -9.09 6.54
C SER A 627 14.68 -8.85 5.40
N GLY A 628 15.01 -7.97 4.46
CA GLY A 628 14.19 -7.80 3.26
C GLY A 628 13.05 -6.78 3.39
N PHE A 629 13.08 -5.91 4.40
CA PHE A 629 12.03 -4.93 4.68
C PHE A 629 12.59 -3.51 4.77
N TYR A 630 12.25 -2.67 3.80
CA TYR A 630 12.62 -1.26 3.75
C TYR A 630 11.92 -0.46 4.85
N GLN A 631 12.69 0.39 5.54
CA GLN A 631 12.23 1.20 6.68
C GLN A 631 11.58 0.37 7.80
N HIS A 632 11.96 -0.93 7.89
CA HIS A 632 11.40 -1.93 8.79
C HIS A 632 9.92 -2.28 8.52
N ILE A 633 9.36 -1.85 7.39
CA ILE A 633 7.91 -1.91 7.11
C ILE A 633 7.63 -2.64 5.81
N PHE A 634 8.13 -2.16 4.67
CA PHE A 634 7.70 -2.61 3.35
C PHE A 634 8.60 -3.72 2.85
N ASN A 635 8.06 -4.87 2.47
CA ASN A 635 8.87 -5.90 1.81
C ASN A 635 9.45 -5.33 0.51
N MET A 636 10.77 -5.50 0.31
CA MET A 636 11.49 -4.87 -0.81
C MET A 636 11.16 -5.50 -2.16
N GLU A 637 10.75 -6.77 -2.18
CA GLU A 637 10.39 -7.49 -3.41
C GLU A 637 8.91 -7.30 -3.78
N ASP A 638 8.01 -7.38 -2.79
CA ASP A 638 6.58 -7.12 -2.97
C ASP A 638 6.03 -6.23 -1.83
N PRO A 639 5.94 -4.91 -2.03
CA PRO A 639 5.52 -3.97 -0.98
C PRO A 639 4.03 -4.06 -0.64
N SER A 640 3.25 -4.95 -1.28
CA SER A 640 1.92 -5.33 -0.79
C SER A 640 1.97 -6.19 0.48
N LEU A 641 3.15 -6.68 0.88
CA LEU A 641 3.41 -7.26 2.19
C LEU A 641 4.13 -6.22 3.07
N ALA A 642 3.52 -5.86 4.20
CA ALA A 642 4.08 -4.93 5.16
C ALA A 642 4.15 -5.55 6.57
N VAL A 643 5.09 -5.10 7.39
CA VAL A 643 5.21 -5.43 8.82
C VAL A 643 5.02 -4.16 9.64
N VAL A 644 4.22 -4.22 10.69
CA VAL A 644 4.02 -3.10 11.64
C VAL A 644 4.45 -3.54 13.03
N GLY A 645 5.24 -2.71 13.68
CA GLY A 645 5.70 -2.90 15.05
C GLY A 645 7.05 -3.58 15.21
N GLN A 646 7.75 -3.93 14.12
CA GLN A 646 9.07 -4.56 14.17
C GLN A 646 10.22 -3.56 14.36
N ILE A 647 10.25 -2.91 15.53
CA ILE A 647 11.21 -1.84 15.87
C ILE A 647 11.60 -1.91 17.35
N ARG A 648 12.79 -1.41 17.69
CA ARG A 648 13.34 -1.38 19.05
C ARG A 648 13.64 0.04 19.50
N ALA A 649 13.66 0.24 20.82
CA ALA A 649 13.86 1.53 21.47
C ALA A 649 12.96 2.63 20.88
N ALA A 650 11.68 2.33 20.70
CA ALA A 650 10.68 3.19 20.09
C ALA A 650 9.54 3.50 21.06
N ILE A 651 8.73 4.51 20.75
CA ILE A 651 7.60 4.95 21.58
C ILE A 651 6.36 4.12 21.22
N THR A 652 6.31 2.90 21.76
CA THR A 652 5.31 1.81 21.58
C THR A 652 4.09 2.10 20.69
N PHE A 653 2.90 2.45 21.23
CA PHE A 653 1.69 2.52 20.37
C PHE A 653 1.76 3.68 19.38
N ARG A 654 2.45 4.76 19.77
CA ARG A 654 2.64 5.93 18.93
C ARG A 654 3.39 5.57 17.66
N VAL A 655 4.52 4.88 17.72
CA VAL A 655 5.25 4.50 16.49
C VAL A 655 4.44 3.54 15.61
N PHE A 656 3.64 2.64 16.20
CA PHE A 656 2.75 1.76 15.43
C PHE A 656 1.72 2.56 14.63
N GLN A 657 1.22 3.67 15.20
CA GLN A 657 0.32 4.59 14.50
C GLN A 657 0.98 5.20 13.27
N TYR A 658 2.22 5.69 13.37
CA TYR A 658 2.92 6.32 12.24
C TYR A 658 3.23 5.32 11.14
N GLN A 659 3.72 4.13 11.51
CA GLN A 659 3.95 3.05 10.55
C GLN A 659 2.64 2.65 9.85
N SER A 660 1.56 2.48 10.62
CA SER A 660 0.26 2.09 10.08
C SER A 660 -0.34 3.14 9.15
N THR A 661 -0.23 4.42 9.49
CA THR A 661 -0.67 5.52 8.60
C THR A 661 0.15 5.55 7.31
N ALA A 662 1.47 5.39 7.38
CA ALA A 662 2.32 5.29 6.20
C ALA A 662 1.92 4.11 5.29
N VAL A 663 1.67 2.93 5.87
CA VAL A 663 1.20 1.74 5.14
C VAL A 663 -0.17 1.97 4.53
N ALA A 664 -1.14 2.50 5.27
CA ALA A 664 -2.49 2.76 4.79
C ALA A 664 -2.50 3.77 3.63
N CYS A 665 -1.76 4.88 3.74
CA CYS A 665 -1.59 5.84 2.65
C CYS A 665 -0.98 5.17 1.41
N PHE A 666 0.03 4.31 1.57
CA PHE A 666 0.65 3.60 0.44
C PHE A 666 -0.32 2.61 -0.22
N PHE A 667 -1.08 1.85 0.58
CA PHE A 667 -2.10 0.90 0.09
C PHE A 667 -3.29 1.60 -0.58
N ALA A 668 -3.62 2.81 -0.14
CA ALA A 668 -4.65 3.66 -0.77
C ALA A 668 -4.14 4.36 -2.04
N GLY A 669 -2.83 4.36 -2.30
CA GLY A 669 -2.21 5.09 -3.42
C GLY A 669 -2.07 6.60 -3.18
N ARG A 670 -2.06 7.05 -1.92
CA ARG A 670 -1.93 8.46 -1.52
C ARG A 670 -0.55 8.84 -0.96
N SER A 671 0.33 7.88 -0.72
CA SER A 671 1.70 8.15 -0.27
C SER A 671 2.57 8.66 -1.42
N LYS A 672 3.76 9.17 -1.08
CA LYS A 672 4.86 9.23 -2.05
C LYS A 672 5.18 7.82 -2.58
N PRO A 673 5.68 7.69 -3.81
CA PRO A 673 6.16 6.39 -4.28
C PRO A 673 7.31 5.90 -3.41
N LEU A 674 7.38 4.58 -3.18
CA LEU A 674 8.59 3.98 -2.63
C LEU A 674 9.75 4.21 -3.61
N PRO A 675 10.98 4.40 -3.11
CA PRO A 675 12.15 4.45 -3.97
C PRO A 675 12.33 3.11 -4.69
N ASP A 676 13.12 3.09 -5.76
CA ASP A 676 13.36 1.85 -6.48
C ASP A 676 14.02 0.79 -5.59
N VAL A 677 13.85 -0.48 -5.96
CA VAL A 677 14.33 -1.61 -5.15
C VAL A 677 15.84 -1.55 -4.90
N SER A 678 16.63 -1.00 -5.83
CA SER A 678 18.08 -0.88 -5.66
C SER A 678 18.46 0.13 -4.56
N GLU A 679 17.68 1.20 -4.41
CA GLU A 679 17.82 2.17 -3.33
C GLU A 679 17.36 1.62 -1.98
N GLN A 680 16.31 0.81 -1.97
CA GLN A 680 15.86 0.12 -0.77
C GLN A 680 16.95 -0.86 -0.25
N TYR A 681 17.58 -1.61 -1.15
CA TYR A 681 18.73 -2.46 -0.81
C TYR A 681 19.95 -1.65 -0.37
N ARG A 682 20.16 -0.45 -0.92
CA ARG A 682 21.22 0.46 -0.47
C ARG A 682 20.98 0.89 0.98
N TRP A 683 19.75 1.29 1.30
CA TRP A 683 19.34 1.61 2.67
C TRP A 683 19.58 0.44 3.63
N GLU A 684 19.23 -0.80 3.26
CA GLU A 684 19.45 -1.96 4.14
C GLU A 684 20.95 -2.17 4.42
N ARG A 685 21.81 -2.06 3.39
CA ARG A 685 23.27 -2.18 3.54
C ARG A 685 23.85 -1.08 4.44
N GLU A 686 23.43 0.16 4.24
CA GLU A 686 23.89 1.29 5.06
C GLU A 686 23.43 1.13 6.51
N ARG A 687 22.19 0.70 6.73
CA ARG A 687 21.67 0.42 8.07
C ARG A 687 22.40 -0.74 8.73
N LEU A 688 22.75 -1.79 7.98
CA LEU A 688 23.58 -2.90 8.47
C LEU A 688 24.99 -2.44 8.87
N ALA A 689 25.62 -1.57 8.08
CA ALA A 689 26.93 -1.01 8.42
C ALA A 689 26.87 -0.14 9.68
N TYR A 690 25.76 0.58 9.88
CA TYR A 690 25.57 1.47 11.02
C TYR A 690 25.16 0.75 12.31
N LYS A 691 24.15 -0.13 12.26
CA LYS A 691 23.55 -0.80 13.44
C LYS A 691 24.01 -2.24 13.65
N GLY A 692 24.70 -2.83 12.68
CA GLY A 692 25.13 -4.22 12.72
C GLY A 692 24.05 -5.22 12.30
N PRO A 693 24.39 -6.53 12.27
CA PRO A 693 23.55 -7.57 11.70
C PRO A 693 22.54 -8.19 12.69
N THR A 694 22.53 -7.75 13.94
CA THR A 694 21.69 -8.30 15.01
C THR A 694 20.32 -7.63 15.06
N GLU A 695 19.51 -7.94 16.06
CA GLU A 695 18.24 -7.29 16.33
C GLU A 695 18.37 -5.76 16.55
N LEU A 696 19.56 -5.25 16.87
CA LEU A 696 19.85 -3.82 16.98
C LEU A 696 19.68 -3.07 15.64
N PHE A 697 19.65 -3.78 14.52
CA PHE A 697 19.29 -3.23 13.22
C PHE A 697 17.95 -2.46 13.26
N HIS A 698 17.00 -2.96 14.05
CA HIS A 698 15.65 -2.39 14.21
C HIS A 698 15.57 -1.30 15.28
N GLU A 699 16.68 -0.97 15.95
CA GLU A 699 16.71 0.10 16.95
C GLU A 699 16.68 1.46 16.25
N ILE A 700 15.69 2.29 16.56
CA ILE A 700 15.57 3.63 15.94
C ILE A 700 16.29 4.73 16.73
N LYS A 701 16.69 4.51 17.97
CA LYS A 701 17.53 5.46 18.74
C LYS A 701 18.91 5.60 18.07
N PRO A 702 19.49 6.80 17.90
CA PRO A 702 18.96 8.13 18.22
C PRO A 702 18.16 8.79 17.09
N ASP A 703 17.96 8.09 15.97
CA ASP A 703 17.38 8.55 14.70
C ASP A 703 15.85 8.80 14.73
N PHE A 704 15.28 9.16 15.87
CA PHE A 704 13.83 9.33 16.05
C PHE A 704 13.25 10.41 15.13
N VAL A 705 13.90 11.59 15.07
CA VAL A 705 13.44 12.71 14.26
C VAL A 705 13.37 12.31 12.79
N ASP A 706 14.42 11.67 12.28
CA ASP A 706 14.51 11.22 10.90
C ASP A 706 13.47 10.13 10.59
N TYR A 707 13.30 9.15 11.48
CA TYR A 707 12.37 8.04 11.24
C TYR A 707 10.90 8.51 11.22
N TYR A 708 10.48 9.27 12.23
CA TYR A 708 9.12 9.81 12.28
C TYR A 708 8.88 10.87 11.19
N GLY A 709 9.91 11.67 10.88
CA GLY A 709 9.88 12.62 9.76
C GLY A 709 9.67 11.92 8.43
N TRP A 710 10.43 10.86 8.17
CA TRP A 710 10.30 10.04 6.97
C TRP A 710 8.90 9.43 6.84
N LEU A 711 8.34 8.87 7.91
CA LEU A 711 6.98 8.30 7.89
C LEU A 711 5.91 9.34 7.52
N ARG A 712 6.00 10.54 8.10
CA ARG A 712 5.08 11.64 7.77
C ARG A 712 5.23 12.09 6.32
N GLU A 713 6.46 12.35 5.90
CA GLU A 713 6.75 12.79 4.54
C GLU A 713 6.30 11.76 3.51
N PHE A 714 6.59 10.49 3.74
CA PHE A 714 6.19 9.39 2.89
C PHE A 714 4.66 9.29 2.82
N ALA A 715 3.94 9.45 3.94
CA ALA A 715 2.49 9.48 3.97
C ALA A 715 1.84 10.71 3.31
N GLY A 716 2.64 11.64 2.76
CA GLY A 716 2.16 12.84 2.06
C GLY A 716 1.78 13.99 3.00
N MET A 717 2.20 13.96 4.27
CA MET A 717 1.90 15.00 5.25
C MET A 717 2.80 16.24 5.08
N SER A 718 2.30 17.42 5.46
CA SER A 718 3.10 18.65 5.37
C SER A 718 4.21 18.73 6.41
N THR A 719 5.24 19.53 6.11
CA THR A 719 6.34 19.81 7.05
C THR A 719 5.83 20.48 8.32
N GLU A 720 4.87 21.39 8.20
CA GLU A 720 4.08 21.95 9.31
C GLU A 720 2.89 21.05 9.62
N GLN A 721 2.48 20.92 10.89
CA GLN A 721 1.35 20.06 11.25
C GLN A 721 0.02 20.69 10.79
N ALA A 722 -0.66 20.07 9.82
CA ALA A 722 -2.03 20.45 9.48
C ALA A 722 -3.06 19.78 10.42
N ALA A 723 -4.27 20.34 10.49
CA ALA A 723 -5.33 19.78 11.33
C ALA A 723 -5.67 18.34 10.90
N GLY A 724 -5.61 17.40 11.84
CA GLY A 724 -5.86 15.97 11.59
C GLY A 724 -4.62 15.16 11.19
N GLU A 725 -3.47 15.79 10.96
CA GLU A 725 -2.21 15.08 10.71
C GLU A 725 -1.53 14.63 12.01
N LEU A 726 -0.76 13.55 11.89
CA LEU A 726 0.15 13.13 12.96
C LEU A 726 1.21 14.22 13.19
N PRO A 727 1.50 14.61 14.46
CA PRO A 727 2.47 15.65 14.76
C PRO A 727 3.91 15.24 14.37
N PRO A 728 4.84 16.18 14.11
CA PRO A 728 6.26 15.89 14.10
C PRO A 728 6.72 15.24 15.42
N PHE A 729 7.82 14.49 15.39
CA PHE A 729 8.44 14.01 16.62
C PHE A 729 8.84 15.18 17.51
N GLN A 730 8.55 15.09 18.80
CA GLN A 730 8.93 16.11 19.80
C GLN A 730 9.97 15.51 20.74
N GLU A 731 11.07 16.22 20.96
CA GLU A 731 12.19 15.72 21.78
C GLU A 731 11.77 15.30 23.20
N GLY A 732 10.83 16.05 23.80
CA GLY A 732 10.29 15.74 25.12
C GLY A 732 9.52 14.42 25.21
N TRP A 733 9.17 13.78 24.08
CA TRP A 733 8.54 12.47 24.11
C TRP A 733 9.47 11.39 24.65
N LEU A 734 10.77 11.43 24.34
CA LEU A 734 11.68 10.40 24.85
C LEU A 734 11.87 10.54 26.36
N GLU A 735 12.00 11.77 26.85
CA GLU A 735 12.10 12.05 28.28
C GLU A 735 10.83 11.60 29.02
N SER A 736 9.66 11.94 28.49
CA SER A 736 8.38 11.52 29.08
C SER A 736 8.18 10.01 29.02
N ASP A 737 8.67 9.32 27.99
CA ASP A 737 8.54 7.85 27.86
C ASP A 737 9.42 7.13 28.87
N LEU A 738 10.66 7.60 29.05
CA LEU A 738 11.64 7.03 29.98
C LEU A 738 11.45 7.50 31.44
N GLY A 739 10.62 8.52 31.69
CA GLY A 739 10.43 9.13 33.00
C GLY A 739 10.19 8.11 34.13
N ILE A 740 9.31 7.13 33.91
CA ILE A 740 9.02 6.09 34.89
C ILE A 740 10.23 5.18 35.21
N LEU A 741 11.12 4.95 34.24
CA LEU A 741 12.35 4.18 34.48
C LEU A 741 13.35 4.98 35.32
N PHE A 742 13.41 6.30 35.15
CA PHE A 742 14.22 7.16 36.01
C PHE A 742 13.65 7.22 37.44
N GLU A 743 12.33 7.26 37.60
CA GLU A 743 11.66 7.17 38.91
C GLU A 743 11.97 5.84 39.61
N LYS A 744 11.91 4.72 38.87
CA LYS A 744 12.35 3.39 39.36
C LYS A 744 13.80 3.40 39.84
N SER A 745 14.71 3.90 39.01
CA SER A 745 16.14 3.99 39.37
C SER A 745 16.38 4.86 40.60
N ALA A 746 15.66 5.98 40.74
CA ALA A 746 15.72 6.86 41.90
C ALA A 746 15.17 6.19 43.17
N TYR A 747 14.08 5.43 43.06
CA TYR A 747 13.55 4.63 44.17
C TYR A 747 14.58 3.61 44.67
N TRP A 748 15.17 2.81 43.78
CA TRP A 748 16.22 1.85 44.16
C TRP A 748 17.41 2.54 44.81
N GLY A 749 17.81 3.71 44.32
CA GLY A 749 18.86 4.53 44.94
C GLY A 749 18.55 4.91 46.39
N ARG A 750 17.29 5.26 46.70
CA ARG A 750 16.86 5.55 48.08
C ARG A 750 16.90 4.29 48.96
N VAL A 751 16.49 3.14 48.44
CA VAL A 751 16.56 1.86 49.16
C VAL A 751 18.01 1.50 49.50
N ILE A 752 18.94 1.69 48.56
CA ILE A 752 20.37 1.45 48.77
C ILE A 752 20.93 2.39 49.84
N ALA A 753 20.57 3.68 49.80
CA ALA A 753 21.06 4.67 50.76
C ALA A 753 20.50 4.51 52.18
N ALA A 754 19.38 3.79 52.34
CA ALA A 754 18.77 3.49 53.64
C ALA A 754 19.40 2.28 54.35
N LYS A 755 20.29 1.56 53.66
CA LYS A 755 21.10 0.44 54.19
C LYS A 755 22.44 0.95 54.68
#